data_AF-A0A9Q9WIN9-F1
#
_entry.id   AF-A0A9Q9WIN9-F1
#
_cell.length_a   1.000
_cell.length_b   1.000
_cell.length_c   1.000
_cell.angle_alpha   90.00
_cell.angle_beta   90.00
_cell.angle_gamma   90.00
#
_symmetry.space_group_name_H-M   'P 1'
#
loop_
_entity.id
_entity.type
_entity.pdbx_description
1 polymer ?
#
loop_
_entity_poly.entity_id
_entity_poly.type
_entity_poly.pdbx_seq_one_letter_code
_entity_poly.pdbx_strand_id
1 'polypeptide(L)'
;MKVRRRRNSNLDDNSGAAQDRPPLLNFGGKNQREYKSGQRGTEESVKLSRNHILGQNCWPAAVIAAGLLLAGVIGLFHAWCVYSIHENLLWFSQLKEVEREISFRTECGLYYSYYKQMLKAPSIQQGLYELIHDNTTESKRTINILQRMNIYQEVFLSILYRILPIQTYLEPIYFYIYTVFALQTVYVIALFITSWLLSDSWLAGALSGVWYILNRVDTTRVEFTISLRENWSIPFFALQVAAITCYLRPQLKPIHQRVILWLVFVSTFCFCLTWQFNQFVLLVQALIIFTLDCLDFLTTEQVVSLYLMQVLSLLLVWLLQFCNSMILGSLVLSFIVSALFIKHFQTGLKTGGFVIRVGKLALHTLLVLTLTFTINYSAKKILQLKSDEHIFKFIKAKFGFGATRDFDASLYLCEEAFGLLPLDTFERLAGTVLLYPYLCTLSVLFILLLLVALSNLSTNGSGQASKEKEDRTFRMRPDVAYNLLHTVFFGLLAFSTMRMKYLWTGHMCPFAAFGVCGKEVWSLYLRVLHCNTKTMMRLIRYSVPIVILAFLYYKFWPRLMEEISELREFYDPDTVELMEWIRLKTPKRAVFAGSMQLLAGIKLCTGRVLTNHPHYEDQALRERTRQVYQIYARQSAEEVHKVLCSVGADYIVLEDSICYERRHSRGCRLRDLLDLANGHIMDGPGENEPDLILATHPRFCEAIKTDMTPYSTLFTRVFKNKTFHVYKLKKLKKKNKAENGP
;
A
#
# COMPACT_ATOMS: atom_id res chain seq x y z
N MET A 1 17.40 -5.98 70.41
CA MET A 1 16.52 -6.98 71.06
C MET A 1 16.96 -8.38 70.58
N LYS A 2 17.14 -9.45 71.39
CA LYS A 2 16.16 -10.19 72.24
C LYS A 2 14.94 -10.61 71.38
N VAL A 3 14.53 -11.87 71.22
CA VAL A 3 14.57 -13.13 72.00
C VAL A 3 14.49 -14.32 70.98
N ARG A 4 14.88 -15.62 71.15
CA ARG A 4 15.76 -16.45 72.00
C ARG A 4 15.28 -17.94 71.88
N ARG A 5 16.11 -18.88 71.40
CA ARG A 5 16.07 -20.38 71.67
C ARG A 5 14.80 -21.16 71.26
N ARG A 6 14.70 -22.52 71.23
CA ARG A 6 15.56 -23.75 71.44
C ARG A 6 15.54 -24.56 70.10
N ARG A 7 16.32 -25.60 69.75
CA ARG A 7 17.35 -26.51 70.34
C ARG A 7 16.92 -27.59 71.35
N ASN A 8 16.84 -28.86 70.91
CA ASN A 8 17.54 -30.04 71.47
C ASN A 8 17.45 -31.29 70.55
N SER A 9 18.13 -32.38 70.92
CA SER A 9 18.39 -33.62 70.16
C SER A 9 18.07 -34.88 70.99
N ASN A 10 18.46 -36.07 70.48
CA ASN A 10 18.45 -37.41 71.11
C ASN A 10 17.12 -38.18 70.93
N LEU A 11 17.06 -39.52 71.02
CA LEU A 11 17.87 -40.65 70.50
C LEU A 11 17.15 -41.97 70.92
N ASP A 12 17.26 -43.02 70.10
CA ASP A 12 17.15 -44.46 70.39
C ASP A 12 15.84 -45.18 70.82
N ASP A 13 15.82 -46.46 70.39
CA ASP A 13 15.20 -47.70 70.90
C ASP A 13 13.68 -48.08 70.80
N ASN A 14 13.42 -48.89 69.75
CA ASN A 14 13.05 -50.32 69.76
C ASN A 14 11.66 -50.90 70.13
N SER A 15 11.24 -51.91 69.34
CA SER A 15 10.10 -52.86 69.48
C SER A 15 8.68 -52.27 69.55
N GLY A 16 7.60 -52.83 68.97
CA GLY A 16 7.35 -54.01 68.12
C GLY A 16 5.88 -53.97 67.59
N ALA A 17 5.28 -54.94 66.89
CA ALA A 17 5.76 -56.24 66.40
C ALA A 17 4.95 -56.76 65.15
N ALA A 18 4.31 -57.94 65.24
CA ALA A 18 3.54 -58.70 64.24
C ALA A 18 2.01 -58.55 64.46
N GLN A 19 1.04 -59.00 63.63
CA GLN A 19 0.87 -60.14 62.68
C GLN A 19 -0.01 -59.70 61.45
N ASP A 20 -0.30 -60.46 60.38
CA ASP A 20 -0.10 -61.89 60.03
C ASP A 20 0.18 -62.10 58.50
N ARG A 21 0.23 -63.35 57.98
CA ARG A 21 0.73 -63.68 56.61
C ARG A 21 -0.09 -64.78 55.85
N PRO A 22 0.36 -65.30 54.67
CA PRO A 22 -0.11 -65.08 53.28
C PRO A 22 -1.07 -66.19 52.74
N PRO A 23 -1.27 -66.41 51.41
CA PRO A 23 -0.33 -67.23 50.61
C PRO A 23 -0.22 -66.96 49.07
N LEU A 24 0.97 -67.27 48.49
CA LEU A 24 1.24 -67.86 47.13
C LEU A 24 0.68 -67.16 45.85
N LEU A 25 1.22 -67.31 44.62
CA LEU A 25 2.20 -68.25 44.01
C LEU A 25 2.98 -67.57 42.84
N ASN A 26 3.95 -68.26 42.25
CA ASN A 26 4.86 -67.80 41.17
C ASN A 26 4.22 -67.73 39.77
N PHE A 27 4.72 -66.85 38.88
CA PHE A 27 5.25 -67.22 37.54
C PHE A 27 5.88 -66.04 36.75
N GLY A 28 7.08 -66.27 36.15
CA GLY A 28 7.36 -65.87 34.76
C GLY A 28 7.94 -64.49 34.38
N GLY A 29 9.25 -64.27 34.58
CA GLY A 29 10.16 -64.02 33.43
C GLY A 29 10.48 -62.60 32.90
N LYS A 30 11.78 -62.26 32.98
CA LYS A 30 12.62 -61.43 32.07
C LYS A 30 12.56 -59.88 32.10
N ASN A 31 13.78 -59.32 32.06
CA ASN A 31 14.22 -57.98 31.63
C ASN A 31 14.26 -56.80 32.64
N GLN A 32 15.32 -56.79 33.48
CA GLN A 32 15.92 -55.56 34.02
C GLN A 32 17.45 -55.56 33.86
N ARG A 33 17.96 -55.15 32.69
CA ARG A 33 19.40 -54.87 32.43
C ARG A 33 19.64 -53.67 31.50
N GLU A 34 18.78 -52.64 31.56
CA GLU A 34 18.84 -51.52 30.60
C GLU A 34 18.64 -50.12 31.24
N TYR A 35 19.05 -49.95 32.51
CA TYR A 35 18.85 -48.67 33.24
C TYR A 35 20.10 -48.12 33.95
N LYS A 36 21.33 -48.52 33.52
CA LYS A 36 22.60 -48.03 34.11
C LYS A 36 23.68 -47.57 33.11
N SER A 37 23.42 -47.58 31.81
CA SER A 37 24.31 -46.97 30.79
C SER A 37 24.06 -45.47 30.59
N GLY A 38 22.80 -45.03 30.71
CA GLY A 38 22.35 -43.69 30.32
C GLY A 38 22.82 -42.50 31.16
N GLN A 39 23.60 -42.68 32.23
CA GLN A 39 24.06 -41.59 33.10
C GLN A 39 25.53 -41.16 32.90
N ARG A 40 26.39 -41.95 32.23
CA ARG A 40 27.79 -41.52 31.98
C ARG A 40 27.96 -40.59 30.79
N GLY A 41 27.22 -40.81 29.69
CA GLY A 41 27.31 -39.95 28.50
C GLY A 41 26.88 -38.50 28.74
N THR A 42 26.08 -38.25 29.79
CA THR A 42 25.55 -36.93 30.14
C THR A 42 26.60 -36.02 30.78
N GLU A 43 27.56 -36.56 31.52
CA GLU A 43 28.62 -35.74 32.14
C GLU A 43 29.74 -35.38 31.15
N GLU A 44 30.12 -36.30 30.26
CA GLU A 44 31.13 -36.02 29.23
C GLU A 44 30.62 -35.03 28.18
N SER A 45 29.37 -35.16 27.73
CA SER A 45 28.76 -34.18 26.83
C SER A 45 28.62 -32.78 27.46
N VAL A 46 28.34 -32.70 28.76
CA VAL A 46 28.34 -31.42 29.50
C VAL A 46 29.75 -30.84 29.66
N LYS A 47 30.79 -31.66 29.86
CA LYS A 47 32.19 -31.20 29.88
C LYS A 47 32.68 -30.72 28.49
N LEU A 48 32.38 -31.47 27.43
CA LEU A 48 32.73 -31.11 26.06
C LEU A 48 32.03 -29.82 25.61
N SER A 49 30.75 -29.65 26.01
CA SER A 49 30.01 -28.40 25.83
C SER A 49 30.64 -27.22 26.60
N ARG A 50 31.06 -27.45 27.86
CA ARG A 50 31.64 -26.39 28.71
C ARG A 50 32.98 -25.85 28.18
N ASN A 51 33.83 -26.69 27.59
CA ASN A 51 35.08 -26.24 26.99
C ASN A 51 34.90 -25.47 25.66
N HIS A 52 33.71 -25.54 25.03
CA HIS A 52 33.42 -24.77 23.81
C HIS A 52 32.97 -23.33 24.07
N ILE A 53 32.80 -22.93 25.35
CA ILE A 53 32.27 -21.61 25.76
C ILE A 53 33.36 -20.52 25.78
N LEU A 54 34.66 -20.88 25.74
CA LEU A 54 35.77 -19.92 25.64
C LEU A 54 36.20 -19.60 24.19
N GLY A 55 35.30 -19.81 23.22
CA GLY A 55 35.50 -19.50 21.80
C GLY A 55 34.43 -18.55 21.26
N GLN A 56 34.47 -17.28 21.69
CA GLN A 56 33.46 -16.29 21.29
C GLN A 56 33.67 -15.82 19.83
N ASN A 57 33.22 -16.66 18.90
CA ASN A 57 33.33 -16.41 17.46
C ASN A 57 32.56 -15.15 17.06
N CYS A 58 33.23 -14.00 16.95
CA CYS A 58 32.64 -12.73 16.49
C CYS A 58 32.18 -12.77 15.01
N TRP A 59 32.60 -13.78 14.24
CA TRP A 59 32.36 -13.88 12.79
C TRP A 59 30.88 -13.78 12.36
N PRO A 60 29.90 -14.48 12.97
CA PRO A 60 28.50 -14.34 12.58
C PRO A 60 27.92 -12.96 12.89
N ALA A 61 28.37 -12.33 13.99
CA ALA A 61 27.98 -10.96 14.33
C ALA A 61 28.56 -9.95 13.33
N ALA A 62 29.82 -10.12 12.93
CA ALA A 62 30.46 -9.29 11.90
C ALA A 62 29.76 -9.42 10.53
N VAL A 63 29.36 -10.64 10.12
CA VAL A 63 28.60 -10.86 8.87
C VAL A 63 27.21 -10.23 8.94
N ILE A 64 26.53 -10.28 10.09
CA ILE A 64 25.24 -9.60 10.28
C ILE A 64 25.41 -8.07 10.22
N ALA A 65 26.41 -7.51 10.92
CA ALA A 65 26.70 -6.08 10.90
C ALA A 65 27.07 -5.58 9.49
N ALA A 66 27.92 -6.30 8.76
CA ALA A 66 28.30 -5.96 7.39
C ALA A 66 27.11 -6.02 6.41
N GLY A 67 26.22 -7.01 6.54
CA GLY A 67 25.02 -7.10 5.71
C GLY A 67 24.00 -5.99 6.01
N LEU A 68 23.87 -5.58 7.28
CA LEU A 68 23.02 -4.44 7.67
C LEU A 68 23.61 -3.09 7.23
N LEU A 69 24.94 -2.93 7.31
CA LEU A 69 25.66 -1.78 6.74
C LEU A 69 25.39 -1.68 5.23
N LEU A 70 25.54 -2.79 4.50
CA LEU A 70 25.29 -2.84 3.05
C LEU A 70 23.83 -2.53 2.69
N ALA A 71 22.87 -3.01 3.48
CA ALA A 71 21.46 -2.64 3.32
C ALA A 71 21.25 -1.12 3.47
N GLY A 72 21.89 -0.51 4.49
CA GLY A 72 21.90 0.94 4.68
C GLY A 72 22.51 1.69 3.51
N VAL A 73 23.68 1.27 3.02
CA VAL A 73 24.38 1.89 1.87
C VAL A 73 23.52 1.82 0.60
N ILE A 74 22.91 0.67 0.29
CA ILE A 74 22.07 0.53 -0.91
C ILE A 74 20.78 1.34 -0.78
N GLY A 75 20.17 1.39 0.40
CA GLY A 75 18.99 2.23 0.65
C GLY A 75 19.27 3.73 0.54
N LEU A 76 20.39 4.19 1.12
CA LEU A 76 20.84 5.58 0.99
C LEU A 76 21.21 5.94 -0.45
N PHE A 77 21.85 5.02 -1.18
CA PHE A 77 22.14 5.19 -2.60
C PHE A 77 20.85 5.30 -3.43
N HIS A 78 19.81 4.52 -3.14
CA HIS A 78 18.50 4.70 -3.78
C HIS A 78 17.89 6.08 -3.48
N ALA A 79 17.90 6.52 -2.22
CA ALA A 79 17.39 7.84 -1.84
C ALA A 79 18.15 8.98 -2.53
N TRP A 80 19.48 8.86 -2.65
CA TRP A 80 20.31 9.78 -3.43
C TRP A 80 19.98 9.76 -4.93
N CYS A 81 19.73 8.58 -5.53
CA CYS A 81 19.33 8.48 -6.93
C CYS A 81 18.00 9.22 -7.19
N VAL A 82 16.95 8.96 -6.40
CA VAL A 82 15.64 9.61 -6.63
C VAL A 82 15.65 11.10 -6.30
N TYR A 83 16.48 11.54 -5.33
CA TYR A 83 16.72 12.96 -5.10
C TYR A 83 17.44 13.62 -6.29
N SER A 84 18.53 13.02 -6.77
CA SER A 84 19.32 13.59 -7.86
C SER A 84 18.53 13.66 -9.17
N ILE A 85 17.71 12.64 -9.45
CA ILE A 85 16.78 12.64 -10.59
C ILE A 85 15.69 13.71 -10.42
N HIS A 86 15.12 13.88 -9.22
CA HIS A 86 14.15 14.95 -8.94
C HIS A 86 14.75 16.35 -9.12
N GLU A 87 15.95 16.57 -8.58
CA GLU A 87 16.68 17.84 -8.69
C GLU A 87 16.98 18.15 -10.16
N ASN A 88 17.59 17.20 -10.89
CA ASN A 88 18.10 17.44 -12.24
C ASN A 88 17.00 17.45 -13.32
N LEU A 89 15.89 16.70 -13.16
CA LEU A 89 14.77 16.74 -14.12
C LEU A 89 13.84 17.97 -13.99
N LEU A 90 13.93 18.71 -12.88
CA LEU A 90 13.11 19.91 -12.64
C LEU A 90 13.96 21.20 -12.49
N TRP A 91 15.27 21.06 -12.30
CA TRP A 91 16.18 22.10 -11.80
C TRP A 91 15.73 22.69 -10.45
N PHE A 92 15.21 21.83 -9.56
CA PHE A 92 14.33 22.20 -8.45
C PHE A 92 14.93 23.23 -7.47
N SER A 93 16.25 23.22 -7.26
CA SER A 93 16.96 24.22 -6.43
C SER A 93 16.88 25.64 -6.98
N GLN A 94 16.89 25.83 -8.29
CA GLN A 94 16.92 27.17 -8.92
C GLN A 94 15.52 27.74 -9.18
N LEU A 95 14.49 26.90 -9.19
CA LEU A 95 13.08 27.32 -9.27
C LEU A 95 12.71 28.25 -8.09
N LYS A 96 11.89 29.27 -8.35
CA LYS A 96 11.28 30.13 -7.31
C LYS A 96 10.22 29.35 -6.52
N GLU A 97 9.82 29.84 -5.34
CA GLU A 97 8.78 29.21 -4.50
C GLU A 97 7.52 28.82 -5.29
N VAL A 98 6.99 29.71 -6.15
CA VAL A 98 5.78 29.44 -6.96
C VAL A 98 6.03 28.36 -8.01
N GLU A 99 7.19 28.34 -8.64
CA GLU A 99 7.57 27.35 -9.66
C GLU A 99 7.78 25.97 -9.02
N ARG A 100 8.44 25.92 -7.85
CA ARG A 100 8.55 24.72 -7.01
C ARG A 100 7.16 24.22 -6.59
N GLU A 101 6.22 25.09 -6.26
CA GLU A 101 4.85 24.67 -5.87
C GLU A 101 3.98 24.20 -7.03
N ILE A 102 4.18 24.72 -8.25
CA ILE A 102 3.46 24.25 -9.46
C ILE A 102 3.89 22.82 -9.86
N SER A 103 5.09 22.37 -9.49
CA SER A 103 5.52 20.98 -9.72
C SER A 103 4.74 19.96 -8.87
N PHE A 104 4.15 20.38 -7.74
CA PHE A 104 3.25 19.57 -6.91
C PHE A 104 1.86 19.50 -7.54
N ARG A 105 1.75 18.82 -8.69
CA ARG A 105 0.50 18.67 -9.43
C ARG A 105 -0.50 17.75 -8.69
N THR A 106 -1.78 17.91 -9.02
CA THR A 106 -2.92 17.08 -8.57
C THR A 106 -2.99 16.88 -7.04
N GLU A 107 -3.11 15.62 -6.58
CA GLU A 107 -3.19 15.22 -5.17
C GLU A 107 -2.02 15.78 -4.34
N CYS A 108 -0.82 15.89 -4.94
CA CYS A 108 0.38 16.33 -4.22
C CYS A 108 0.29 17.77 -3.74
N GLY A 109 -0.21 18.68 -4.58
CA GLY A 109 -0.38 20.08 -4.25
C GLY A 109 -1.42 20.28 -3.14
N LEU A 110 -2.51 19.50 -3.18
CA LEU A 110 -3.52 19.52 -2.13
C LEU A 110 -2.91 19.09 -0.78
N TYR A 111 -2.17 17.98 -0.73
CA TYR A 111 -1.55 17.50 0.51
C TYR A 111 -0.51 18.49 1.05
N TYR A 112 0.44 18.96 0.21
CA TYR A 112 1.45 19.92 0.64
C TYR A 112 0.84 21.27 1.07
N SER A 113 -0.34 21.65 0.56
CA SER A 113 -1.06 22.86 1.02
C SER A 113 -1.49 22.78 2.50
N TYR A 114 -1.84 21.60 3.02
CA TYR A 114 -2.19 21.42 4.44
C TYR A 114 -0.96 21.48 5.36
N TYR A 115 0.18 20.97 4.90
CA TYR A 115 1.47 21.18 5.58
C TYR A 115 1.81 22.68 5.65
N LYS A 116 1.67 23.40 4.53
CA LYS A 116 1.87 24.86 4.48
C LYS A 116 0.85 25.63 5.34
N GLN A 117 -0.37 25.14 5.50
CA GLN A 117 -1.38 25.70 6.41
C GLN A 117 -0.95 25.56 7.89
N MET A 118 -0.54 24.37 8.32
CA MET A 118 -0.03 24.13 9.68
C MET A 118 1.20 24.95 10.05
N LEU A 119 2.05 25.29 9.08
CA LEU A 119 3.20 26.17 9.29
C LEU A 119 2.82 27.66 9.36
N LYS A 120 1.82 28.09 8.58
CA LYS A 120 1.31 29.47 8.58
C LYS A 120 0.44 29.80 9.80
N ALA A 121 -0.18 28.81 10.43
CA ALA A 121 -1.02 29.03 11.62
C ALA A 121 -0.20 29.56 12.82
N PRO A 122 -0.72 30.51 13.63
CA PRO A 122 0.06 31.14 14.69
C PRO A 122 0.52 30.15 15.78
N SER A 123 -0.28 29.14 16.10
CA SER A 123 0.09 28.03 17.00
C SER A 123 -0.24 26.66 16.40
N ILE A 124 0.37 25.60 16.92
CA ILE A 124 0.06 24.21 16.52
C ILE A 124 -1.41 23.89 16.81
N GLN A 125 -1.93 24.33 17.97
CA GLN A 125 -3.33 24.14 18.34
C GLN A 125 -4.29 24.85 17.36
N GLN A 126 -3.94 26.07 16.93
CA GLN A 126 -4.74 26.81 15.94
C GLN A 126 -4.71 26.12 14.57
N GLY A 127 -3.54 25.64 14.11
CA GLY A 127 -3.44 24.90 12.85
C GLY A 127 -4.24 23.60 12.86
N LEU A 128 -4.22 22.85 13.97
CA LEU A 128 -5.05 21.66 14.16
C LEU A 128 -6.54 22.01 14.16
N TYR A 129 -6.95 23.08 14.83
CA TYR A 129 -8.33 23.55 14.83
C TYR A 129 -8.81 23.94 13.43
N GLU A 130 -7.98 24.64 12.66
CA GLU A 130 -8.24 25.04 11.27
C GLU A 130 -8.31 23.85 10.31
N LEU A 131 -7.58 22.77 10.54
CA LEU A 131 -7.69 21.52 9.75
C LEU A 131 -8.90 20.66 10.14
N ILE A 132 -9.37 20.74 11.38
CA ILE A 132 -10.57 20.01 11.84
C ILE A 132 -11.86 20.74 11.41
N HIS A 133 -11.80 22.07 11.30
CA HIS A 133 -12.91 22.94 10.91
C HIS A 133 -12.61 23.70 9.61
N ASP A 134 -12.01 23.04 8.61
CA ASP A 134 -11.59 23.74 7.41
C ASP A 134 -12.79 24.16 6.55
N ASN A 135 -12.92 25.47 6.36
CA ASN A 135 -13.85 26.10 5.43
C ASN A 135 -13.12 26.78 4.25
N THR A 136 -11.82 26.51 4.10
CA THR A 136 -10.96 27.16 3.09
C THR A 136 -10.66 26.27 1.88
N THR A 137 -11.00 24.98 1.93
CA THR A 137 -10.78 24.03 0.83
C THR A 137 -12.04 23.82 0.00
N GLU A 138 -13.14 23.33 0.60
CA GLU A 138 -14.42 23.15 -0.10
C GLU A 138 -15.36 24.35 0.08
N SER A 139 -15.72 25.01 -1.03
CA SER A 139 -16.73 26.06 -1.08
C SER A 139 -18.04 25.66 -0.39
N LYS A 140 -18.61 26.59 0.40
CA LYS A 140 -19.90 26.46 1.12
C LYS A 140 -19.98 25.27 2.09
N ARG A 141 -18.85 24.70 2.52
CA ARG A 141 -18.79 23.58 3.47
C ARG A 141 -17.71 23.85 4.52
N THR A 142 -17.83 23.14 5.64
CA THR A 142 -16.76 22.97 6.62
C THR A 142 -16.46 21.48 6.69
N ILE A 143 -15.20 21.07 6.57
CA ILE A 143 -14.79 19.66 6.53
C ILE A 143 -13.62 19.39 7.49
N ASN A 144 -13.60 18.20 8.07
CA ASN A 144 -12.48 17.72 8.87
C ASN A 144 -11.46 17.04 7.94
N ILE A 145 -10.35 17.73 7.67
CA ILE A 145 -9.29 17.28 6.76
C ILE A 145 -8.58 16.03 7.33
N LEU A 146 -8.39 15.96 8.64
CA LEU A 146 -7.76 14.82 9.32
C LEU A 146 -8.60 13.54 9.20
N GLN A 147 -9.92 13.65 9.38
CA GLN A 147 -10.86 12.53 9.23
C GLN A 147 -10.85 11.92 7.82
N ARG A 148 -10.59 12.73 6.77
CA ARG A 148 -10.91 12.40 5.37
C ARG A 148 -9.72 12.29 4.41
N MET A 149 -8.63 13.02 4.64
CA MET A 149 -7.51 13.15 3.66
C MET A 149 -6.23 12.37 4.03
N ASN A 150 -6.25 11.58 5.11
CA ASN A 150 -5.09 10.88 5.69
C ASN A 150 -3.84 11.79 5.87
N ILE A 151 -4.00 13.05 6.33
CA ILE A 151 -2.90 14.04 6.40
C ILE A 151 -2.02 13.97 7.67
N TYR A 152 -1.91 12.79 8.30
CA TYR A 152 -1.22 12.66 9.58
C TYR A 152 0.30 12.86 9.44
N GLN A 153 0.88 12.46 8.31
CA GLN A 153 2.27 12.75 7.97
C GLN A 153 2.55 14.26 7.78
N GLU A 154 1.66 15.01 7.12
CA GLU A 154 1.78 16.48 7.01
C GLU A 154 1.71 17.16 8.39
N VAL A 155 0.76 16.75 9.22
CA VAL A 155 0.61 17.29 10.59
C VAL A 155 1.82 16.94 11.44
N PHE A 156 2.29 15.69 11.41
CA PHE A 156 3.48 15.27 12.16
C PHE A 156 4.73 16.04 11.73
N LEU A 157 4.99 16.18 10.43
CA LEU A 157 6.16 16.93 9.94
C LEU A 157 6.05 18.43 10.19
N SER A 158 4.86 19.03 10.10
CA SER A 158 4.70 20.45 10.41
C SER A 158 4.93 20.74 11.90
N ILE A 159 4.53 19.83 12.80
CA ILE A 159 4.87 19.90 14.23
C ILE A 159 6.37 19.73 14.45
N LEU A 160 6.99 18.73 13.82
CA LEU A 160 8.41 18.43 13.94
C LEU A 160 9.29 19.60 13.46
N TYR A 161 8.96 20.19 12.30
CA TYR A 161 9.61 21.38 11.74
C TYR A 161 9.39 22.65 12.59
N ARG A 162 8.29 22.73 13.36
CA ARG A 162 8.00 23.85 14.29
C ARG A 162 8.68 23.74 15.65
N ILE A 163 9.07 22.53 16.07
CA ILE A 163 9.69 22.29 17.39
C ILE A 163 11.22 22.20 17.27
N LEU A 164 11.75 21.63 16.18
CA LEU A 164 13.19 21.50 15.98
C LEU A 164 13.80 22.73 15.31
N PRO A 165 15.10 23.06 15.58
CA PRO A 165 15.80 24.20 14.99
C PRO A 165 16.20 24.00 13.51
N ILE A 166 15.40 23.27 12.74
CA ILE A 166 15.64 22.97 11.31
C ILE A 166 15.43 24.23 10.44
N GLN A 167 14.54 25.12 10.86
CA GLN A 167 14.14 26.34 10.14
C GLN A 167 15.31 27.31 9.85
N THR A 168 16.42 27.18 10.58
CA THR A 168 17.62 28.00 10.40
C THR A 168 18.53 27.53 9.27
N TYR A 169 18.33 26.32 8.75
CA TYR A 169 19.21 25.69 7.75
C TYR A 169 18.48 25.11 6.54
N LEU A 170 17.16 24.91 6.59
CA LEU A 170 16.42 24.19 5.56
C LEU A 170 15.00 24.76 5.38
N GLU A 171 14.61 25.08 4.14
CA GLU A 171 13.24 25.50 3.85
C GLU A 171 12.20 24.38 4.13
N PRO A 172 10.93 24.72 4.40
CA PRO A 172 9.88 23.72 4.64
C PRO A 172 9.70 22.71 3.50
N ILE A 173 9.87 23.16 2.25
CA ILE A 173 9.68 22.32 1.07
C ILE A 173 10.76 21.24 0.97
N TYR A 174 12.02 21.60 1.23
CA TYR A 174 13.13 20.64 1.29
C TYR A 174 12.97 19.66 2.45
N PHE A 175 12.57 20.13 3.64
CA PHE A 175 12.31 19.24 4.77
C PHE A 175 11.22 18.20 4.46
N TYR A 176 10.14 18.62 3.79
CA TYR A 176 9.08 17.70 3.36
C TYR A 176 9.60 16.66 2.36
N ILE A 177 10.23 17.08 1.25
CA ILE A 177 10.65 16.13 0.20
C ILE A 177 11.81 15.22 0.64
N TYR A 178 12.79 15.75 1.38
CA TYR A 178 13.91 14.94 1.89
C TYR A 178 13.43 13.90 2.88
N THR A 179 12.36 14.16 3.64
CA THR A 179 11.77 13.14 4.52
C THR A 179 11.14 11.99 3.71
N VAL A 180 10.48 12.29 2.59
CA VAL A 180 9.92 11.25 1.70
C VAL A 180 11.03 10.42 1.03
N PHE A 181 12.10 11.06 0.53
CA PHE A 181 13.24 10.35 -0.05
C PHE A 181 13.99 9.51 1.00
N ALA A 182 14.20 10.03 2.21
CA ALA A 182 14.75 9.27 3.33
C ALA A 182 13.88 8.05 3.69
N LEU A 183 12.55 8.16 3.60
CA LEU A 183 11.65 7.02 3.84
C LEU A 183 11.82 5.89 2.78
N GLN A 184 12.28 6.21 1.56
CA GLN A 184 12.60 5.17 0.56
C GLN A 184 13.86 4.36 0.93
N THR A 185 14.76 4.91 1.75
CA THR A 185 15.86 4.13 2.37
C THR A 185 15.29 3.00 3.22
N VAL A 186 14.25 3.28 4.01
CA VAL A 186 13.57 2.27 4.85
C VAL A 186 12.90 1.20 3.99
N TYR A 187 12.30 1.58 2.85
CA TYR A 187 11.69 0.64 1.91
C TYR A 187 12.73 -0.34 1.35
N VAL A 188 13.83 0.17 0.79
CA VAL A 188 14.89 -0.68 0.21
C VAL A 188 15.55 -1.57 1.27
N ILE A 189 15.75 -1.07 2.49
CA ILE A 189 16.23 -1.89 3.62
C ILE A 189 15.24 -3.01 3.95
N ALA A 190 13.93 -2.75 3.96
CA ALA A 190 12.93 -3.78 4.22
C ALA A 190 12.88 -4.85 3.11
N LEU A 191 13.05 -4.48 1.84
CA LEU A 191 13.18 -5.42 0.72
C LEU A 191 14.48 -6.24 0.81
N PHE A 192 15.61 -5.61 1.17
CA PHE A 192 16.88 -6.28 1.40
C PHE A 192 16.74 -7.35 2.50
N ILE A 193 16.17 -6.95 3.65
CA ILE A 193 15.94 -7.83 4.80
C ILE A 193 14.98 -8.96 4.43
N THR A 194 13.92 -8.70 3.66
CA THR A 194 12.98 -9.75 3.21
C THR A 194 13.68 -10.82 2.38
N SER A 195 14.50 -10.43 1.39
CA SER A 195 15.24 -11.40 0.57
C SER A 195 16.32 -12.17 1.36
N TRP A 196 16.98 -11.51 2.33
CA TRP A 196 17.91 -12.17 3.24
C TRP A 196 17.20 -13.18 4.16
N LEU A 197 16.05 -12.81 4.74
CA LEU A 197 15.20 -13.68 5.55
C LEU A 197 14.60 -14.86 4.76
N LEU A 198 14.44 -14.74 3.45
CA LEU A 198 14.02 -15.87 2.62
C LEU A 198 15.19 -16.78 2.25
N SER A 199 16.38 -16.24 1.96
CA SER A 199 17.51 -16.98 1.34
C SER A 199 18.64 -17.46 2.29
N ASP A 200 18.69 -16.94 3.53
CA ASP A 200 19.87 -16.96 4.41
C ASP A 200 21.13 -16.33 3.78
N SER A 201 21.00 -15.37 2.84
CA SER A 201 22.14 -14.70 2.20
C SER A 201 21.95 -13.19 2.09
N TRP A 202 22.90 -12.40 2.61
CA TRP A 202 22.93 -10.94 2.43
C TRP A 202 23.08 -10.53 0.96
N LEU A 203 23.68 -11.40 0.13
CA LEU A 203 23.85 -11.21 -1.30
C LEU A 203 22.50 -11.19 -2.05
N ALA A 204 21.49 -11.87 -1.52
CA ALA A 204 20.11 -11.79 -2.02
C ALA A 204 19.50 -10.41 -1.74
N GLY A 205 19.75 -9.87 -0.55
CA GLY A 205 19.37 -8.51 -0.20
C GLY A 205 20.01 -7.47 -1.13
N ALA A 206 21.31 -7.63 -1.40
CA ALA A 206 22.05 -6.75 -2.31
C ALA A 206 21.49 -6.81 -3.74
N LEU A 207 21.26 -8.02 -4.28
CA LEU A 207 20.65 -8.22 -5.60
C LEU A 207 19.22 -7.67 -5.67
N SER A 208 18.41 -7.86 -4.63
CA SER A 208 17.07 -7.26 -4.49
C SER A 208 17.10 -5.73 -4.56
N GLY A 209 18.00 -5.09 -3.81
CA GLY A 209 18.15 -3.64 -3.79
C GLY A 209 18.64 -3.07 -5.13
N VAL A 210 19.61 -3.73 -5.77
CA VAL A 210 20.10 -3.34 -7.11
C VAL A 210 19.00 -3.49 -8.16
N TRP A 211 18.25 -4.59 -8.17
CA TRP A 211 17.10 -4.74 -9.07
C TRP A 211 16.00 -3.71 -8.83
N TYR A 212 15.73 -3.36 -7.56
CA TYR A 212 14.73 -2.34 -7.23
C TYR A 212 15.12 -0.96 -7.78
N ILE A 213 16.41 -0.59 -7.71
CA ILE A 213 16.95 0.67 -8.24
C ILE A 213 16.99 0.67 -9.77
N LEU A 214 17.42 -0.43 -10.41
CA LEU A 214 17.54 -0.50 -11.87
C LEU A 214 16.19 -0.60 -12.60
N ASN A 215 15.14 -1.07 -11.92
CA ASN A 215 13.77 -1.11 -12.46
C ASN A 215 12.89 0.03 -11.92
N ARG A 216 13.50 1.15 -11.47
CA ARG A 216 12.86 2.34 -10.88
C ARG A 216 11.53 2.74 -11.53
N VAL A 217 11.49 2.83 -12.87
CA VAL A 217 10.30 3.20 -13.69
C VAL A 217 9.08 2.29 -13.46
N ASP A 218 9.29 1.07 -12.99
CA ASP A 218 8.24 0.11 -12.67
C ASP A 218 8.09 -0.16 -11.15
N THR A 219 9.08 0.18 -10.32
CA THR A 219 9.08 -0.04 -8.87
C THR A 219 8.67 1.18 -8.03
N THR A 220 8.87 2.40 -8.53
CA THR A 220 8.44 3.64 -7.84
C THR A 220 8.16 4.78 -8.83
N ARG A 221 7.59 5.87 -8.31
CA ARG A 221 7.43 7.16 -9.00
C ARG A 221 7.63 8.37 -8.06
N VAL A 222 8.30 8.13 -6.93
CA VAL A 222 8.52 9.10 -5.86
C VAL A 222 9.19 10.39 -6.35
N GLU A 223 10.06 10.30 -7.35
CA GLU A 223 10.81 11.41 -7.97
C GLU A 223 9.92 12.52 -8.59
N PHE A 224 8.70 12.19 -9.04
CA PHE A 224 7.79 13.17 -9.66
C PHE A 224 6.38 13.25 -9.05
N THR A 225 6.05 12.38 -8.09
CA THR A 225 4.77 12.46 -7.34
C THR A 225 4.98 12.34 -5.83
N ILE A 226 5.94 13.09 -5.28
CA ILE A 226 6.51 12.94 -3.92
C ILE A 226 5.44 12.73 -2.83
N SER A 227 4.49 13.65 -2.70
CA SER A 227 3.52 13.67 -1.58
C SER A 227 2.50 12.53 -1.58
N LEU A 228 2.43 11.70 -2.63
CA LEU A 228 1.39 10.67 -2.75
C LEU A 228 1.44 9.63 -1.62
N ARG A 229 0.25 9.16 -1.25
CA ARG A 229 0.06 8.31 -0.08
C ARG A 229 0.73 6.94 -0.21
N GLU A 230 0.86 6.42 -1.42
CA GLU A 230 1.68 5.23 -1.70
C GLU A 230 3.16 5.40 -1.27
N ASN A 231 3.79 6.55 -1.53
CA ASN A 231 5.21 6.78 -1.20
C ASN A 231 5.46 6.86 0.32
N TRP A 232 4.45 7.30 1.07
CA TRP A 232 4.46 7.31 2.54
C TRP A 232 4.19 5.93 3.15
N SER A 233 3.30 5.15 2.55
CA SER A 233 2.73 3.95 3.18
C SER A 233 3.43 2.65 2.80
N ILE A 234 3.82 2.49 1.52
CA ILE A 234 4.50 1.27 1.03
C ILE A 234 5.80 0.96 1.80
N PRO A 235 6.64 1.94 2.22
CA PRO A 235 7.80 1.65 3.07
C PRO A 235 7.44 0.97 4.40
N PHE A 236 6.34 1.37 5.05
CA PHE A 236 5.83 0.70 6.26
C PHE A 236 5.25 -0.68 5.94
N PHE A 237 4.57 -0.84 4.80
CA PHE A 237 4.08 -2.14 4.36
C PHE A 237 5.20 -3.14 4.06
N ALA A 238 6.29 -2.71 3.44
CA ALA A 238 7.46 -3.55 3.21
C ALA A 238 8.12 -3.99 4.53
N LEU A 239 8.22 -3.08 5.51
CA LEU A 239 8.69 -3.40 6.86
C LEU A 239 7.75 -4.40 7.57
N GLN A 240 6.44 -4.28 7.35
CA GLN A 240 5.43 -5.22 7.84
C GLN A 240 5.58 -6.61 7.21
N VAL A 241 5.74 -6.69 5.88
CA VAL A 241 6.01 -7.95 5.15
C VAL A 241 7.32 -8.59 5.60
N ALA A 242 8.39 -7.81 5.84
CA ALA A 242 9.65 -8.30 6.39
C ALA A 242 9.46 -8.87 7.82
N ALA A 243 8.70 -8.17 8.67
CA ALA A 243 8.41 -8.60 10.03
C ALA A 243 7.52 -9.87 10.07
N ILE A 244 6.51 -9.98 9.22
CA ILE A 244 5.68 -11.20 9.08
C ILE A 244 6.53 -12.37 8.54
N THR A 245 7.36 -12.13 7.53
CA THR A 245 8.32 -13.12 7.01
C THR A 245 9.25 -13.63 8.11
N CYS A 246 9.70 -12.76 9.01
CA CYS A 246 10.47 -13.15 10.20
C CYS A 246 9.63 -13.97 11.18
N TYR A 247 8.41 -13.51 11.53
CA TYR A 247 7.49 -14.16 12.48
C TYR A 247 7.11 -15.60 12.06
N LEU A 248 7.02 -15.87 10.76
CA LEU A 248 6.69 -17.17 10.21
C LEU A 248 7.88 -18.17 10.18
N ARG A 249 9.09 -17.77 10.57
CA ARG A 249 10.25 -18.68 10.65
C ARG A 249 10.13 -19.67 11.82
N PRO A 250 10.45 -20.97 11.62
CA PRO A 250 10.06 -22.05 12.53
C PRO A 250 10.82 -22.17 13.87
N GLN A 251 11.68 -21.20 14.25
CA GLN A 251 12.58 -21.32 15.41
C GLN A 251 12.80 -20.00 16.20
N LEU A 252 11.80 -19.13 16.28
CA LEU A 252 11.88 -17.91 17.11
C LEU A 252 11.67 -18.19 18.61
N LYS A 253 12.48 -17.58 19.47
CA LYS A 253 12.23 -17.57 20.94
C LYS A 253 11.01 -16.68 21.26
N PRO A 254 10.21 -16.99 22.30
CA PRO A 254 9.00 -16.22 22.64
C PRO A 254 9.19 -14.71 22.84
N ILE A 255 10.35 -14.28 23.37
CA ILE A 255 10.70 -12.86 23.51
C ILE A 255 10.83 -12.18 22.13
N HIS A 256 11.53 -12.83 21.19
CA HIS A 256 11.67 -12.31 19.83
C HIS A 256 10.34 -12.33 19.07
N GLN A 257 9.49 -13.35 19.27
CA GLN A 257 8.13 -13.37 18.71
C GLN A 257 7.30 -12.15 19.15
N ARG A 258 7.34 -11.79 20.45
CA ARG A 258 6.65 -10.59 20.97
C ARG A 258 7.18 -9.29 20.36
N VAL A 259 8.51 -9.13 20.24
CA VAL A 259 9.13 -7.95 19.63
C VAL A 259 8.76 -7.85 18.14
N ILE A 260 8.76 -8.96 17.41
CA ILE A 260 8.38 -8.99 15.99
C ILE A 260 6.89 -8.70 15.81
N LEU A 261 6.00 -9.25 16.66
CA LEU A 261 4.57 -8.91 16.62
C LEU A 261 4.31 -7.43 16.92
N TRP A 262 5.06 -6.82 17.85
CA TRP A 262 4.99 -5.38 18.07
C TRP A 262 5.46 -4.58 16.85
N LEU A 263 6.52 -5.02 16.16
CA LEU A 263 6.95 -4.43 14.89
C LEU A 263 5.89 -4.58 13.79
N VAL A 264 5.22 -5.74 13.69
CA VAL A 264 4.07 -5.94 12.78
C VAL A 264 2.92 -4.99 13.13
N PHE A 265 2.61 -4.79 14.41
CA PHE A 265 1.59 -3.83 14.84
C PHE A 265 1.95 -2.39 14.44
N VAL A 266 3.13 -1.90 14.82
CA VAL A 266 3.55 -0.51 14.53
C VAL A 266 3.62 -0.25 13.02
N SER A 267 4.18 -1.17 12.24
CA SER A 267 4.24 -1.04 10.78
C SER A 267 2.86 -1.11 10.11
N THR A 268 1.96 -1.99 10.57
CA THR A 268 0.56 -2.01 10.09
C THR A 268 -0.18 -0.73 10.46
N PHE A 269 0.00 -0.21 11.68
CA PHE A 269 -0.61 1.03 12.12
C PHE A 269 -0.15 2.24 11.29
N CYS A 270 1.17 2.41 11.08
CA CYS A 270 1.70 3.47 10.22
C CYS A 270 1.24 3.33 8.76
N PHE A 271 1.15 2.11 8.23
CA PHE A 271 0.59 1.83 6.90
C PHE A 271 -0.89 2.25 6.78
N CYS A 272 -1.72 1.88 7.76
CA CYS A 272 -3.14 2.26 7.79
C CYS A 272 -3.35 3.77 7.94
N LEU A 273 -2.56 4.43 8.78
CA LEU A 273 -2.70 5.85 9.08
C LEU A 273 -2.35 6.73 7.86
N THR A 274 -1.31 6.35 7.11
CA THR A 274 -0.74 7.16 6.03
C THR A 274 -1.44 7.03 4.68
N TRP A 275 -2.32 6.03 4.47
CA TRP A 275 -2.99 5.81 3.17
C TRP A 275 -4.40 5.24 3.27
N GLN A 276 -5.37 5.90 2.62
CA GLN A 276 -6.79 5.51 2.58
C GLN A 276 -7.06 4.12 1.98
N PHE A 277 -6.26 3.68 0.99
CA PHE A 277 -6.50 2.41 0.28
C PHE A 277 -5.82 1.19 0.93
N ASN A 278 -5.21 1.36 2.12
CA ASN A 278 -4.59 0.25 2.89
C ASN A 278 -5.51 -0.98 3.02
N GLN A 279 -6.82 -0.75 3.17
CA GLN A 279 -7.82 -1.80 3.39
C GLN A 279 -7.86 -2.86 2.28
N PHE A 280 -7.55 -2.50 1.02
CA PHE A 280 -7.54 -3.45 -0.08
C PHE A 280 -6.28 -4.31 -0.09
N VAL A 281 -5.13 -3.73 0.27
CA VAL A 281 -3.86 -4.47 0.41
C VAL A 281 -3.91 -5.40 1.63
N LEU A 282 -4.50 -4.94 2.73
CA LEU A 282 -4.74 -5.80 3.91
C LEU A 282 -5.78 -6.89 3.64
N LEU A 283 -6.80 -6.65 2.80
CA LEU A 283 -7.72 -7.71 2.36
C LEU A 283 -6.98 -8.80 1.58
N VAL A 284 -6.09 -8.44 0.65
CA VAL A 284 -5.24 -9.41 -0.07
C VAL A 284 -4.36 -10.20 0.91
N GLN A 285 -3.69 -9.52 1.84
CA GLN A 285 -2.89 -10.17 2.87
C GLN A 285 -3.72 -11.11 3.77
N ALA A 286 -4.95 -10.72 4.14
CA ALA A 286 -5.85 -11.54 4.94
C ALA A 286 -6.34 -12.78 4.18
N LEU A 287 -6.68 -12.65 2.89
CA LEU A 287 -7.02 -13.77 2.01
C LEU A 287 -5.85 -14.76 1.87
N ILE A 288 -4.61 -14.27 1.87
CA ILE A 288 -3.40 -15.10 1.84
C ILE A 288 -3.20 -15.84 3.17
N ILE A 289 -3.36 -15.16 4.31
CA ILE A 289 -3.32 -15.80 5.65
C ILE A 289 -4.41 -16.88 5.76
N PHE A 290 -5.63 -16.60 5.30
CA PHE A 290 -6.74 -17.56 5.22
C PHE A 290 -6.37 -18.78 4.36
N THR A 291 -5.82 -18.56 3.16
CA THR A 291 -5.40 -19.62 2.24
C THR A 291 -4.34 -20.53 2.89
N LEU A 292 -3.35 -19.96 3.56
CA LEU A 292 -2.29 -20.74 4.22
C LEU A 292 -2.78 -21.52 5.46
N ASP A 293 -3.73 -20.97 6.21
CA ASP A 293 -4.40 -21.66 7.33
C ASP A 293 -5.19 -22.89 6.83
N CYS A 294 -5.94 -22.70 5.74
CA CYS A 294 -6.73 -23.74 5.07
C CYS A 294 -5.87 -24.87 4.50
N LEU A 295 -4.64 -24.57 4.07
CA LEU A 295 -3.66 -25.52 3.51
C LEU A 295 -2.68 -26.10 4.54
N ASP A 296 -2.92 -25.92 5.85
CA ASP A 296 -2.06 -26.39 6.97
C ASP A 296 -0.63 -25.80 7.02
N PHE A 297 -0.38 -24.65 6.40
CA PHE A 297 0.92 -23.97 6.49
C PHE A 297 1.11 -23.15 7.77
N LEU A 298 0.04 -22.69 8.40
CA LEU A 298 0.10 -21.84 9.61
C LEU A 298 -0.48 -22.52 10.85
N THR A 299 -0.02 -22.10 12.03
CA THR A 299 -0.67 -22.45 13.30
C THR A 299 -1.84 -21.53 13.59
N THR A 300 -2.82 -22.00 14.38
CA THR A 300 -3.95 -21.19 14.84
C THR A 300 -3.47 -19.91 15.55
N GLU A 301 -2.43 -20.00 16.37
CA GLU A 301 -1.84 -18.86 17.09
C GLU A 301 -1.24 -17.82 16.13
N GLN A 302 -0.55 -18.24 15.07
CA GLN A 302 -0.01 -17.33 14.06
C GLN A 302 -1.13 -16.58 13.35
N VAL A 303 -2.16 -17.30 12.89
CA VAL A 303 -3.32 -16.73 12.16
C VAL A 303 -4.08 -15.73 13.02
N VAL A 304 -4.44 -16.12 14.25
CA VAL A 304 -5.16 -15.24 15.19
C VAL A 304 -4.32 -14.02 15.56
N SER A 305 -3.02 -14.18 15.82
CA SER A 305 -2.14 -13.05 16.15
C SER A 305 -2.06 -12.03 15.02
N LEU A 306 -1.85 -12.47 13.77
CA LEU A 306 -1.74 -11.57 12.61
C LEU A 306 -3.05 -10.83 12.34
N TYR A 307 -4.18 -11.52 12.41
CA TYR A 307 -5.50 -10.90 12.29
C TYR A 307 -5.79 -9.89 13.41
N LEU A 308 -5.42 -10.19 14.66
CA LEU A 308 -5.57 -9.23 15.75
C LEU A 308 -4.70 -7.98 15.55
N MET A 309 -3.45 -8.11 15.06
CA MET A 309 -2.63 -6.93 14.77
C MET A 309 -3.24 -6.04 13.66
N GLN A 310 -3.83 -6.64 12.62
CA GLN A 310 -4.55 -5.90 11.58
C GLN A 310 -5.80 -5.18 12.13
N VAL A 311 -6.65 -5.89 12.88
CA VAL A 311 -7.88 -5.33 13.46
C VAL A 311 -7.58 -4.22 14.47
N LEU A 312 -6.61 -4.42 15.38
CA LEU A 312 -6.20 -3.40 16.35
C LEU A 312 -5.64 -2.15 15.64
N SER A 313 -4.88 -2.31 14.56
CA SER A 313 -4.36 -1.19 13.77
C SER A 313 -5.48 -0.40 13.10
N LEU A 314 -6.45 -1.09 12.49
CA LEU A 314 -7.61 -0.47 11.83
C LEU A 314 -8.51 0.25 12.84
N LEU A 315 -8.78 -0.34 14.01
CA LEU A 315 -9.59 0.28 15.06
C LEU A 315 -8.90 1.50 15.70
N LEU A 316 -7.57 1.48 15.85
CA LEU A 316 -6.82 2.64 16.34
C LEU A 316 -6.80 3.79 15.33
N VAL A 317 -6.65 3.49 14.02
CA VAL A 317 -6.76 4.52 12.97
C VAL A 317 -8.19 5.05 12.84
N TRP A 318 -9.21 4.19 12.97
CA TRP A 318 -10.61 4.61 13.05
C TRP A 318 -10.86 5.63 14.17
N LEU A 319 -10.34 5.37 15.38
CA LEU A 319 -10.45 6.29 16.51
C LEU A 319 -9.73 7.62 16.24
N LEU A 320 -8.49 7.58 15.73
CA LEU A 320 -7.71 8.78 15.42
C LEU A 320 -8.32 9.60 14.28
N GLN A 321 -8.98 8.96 13.31
CA GLN A 321 -9.71 9.59 12.20
C GLN A 321 -11.15 9.92 12.57
N PHE A 322 -11.40 10.36 13.81
CA PHE A 322 -12.71 10.85 14.27
C PHE A 322 -13.85 9.87 13.94
N CYS A 323 -13.61 8.59 14.20
CA CYS A 323 -14.55 7.48 13.96
C CYS A 323 -15.00 7.32 12.50
N ASN A 324 -14.15 7.64 11.51
CA ASN A 324 -14.47 7.57 10.07
C ASN A 324 -15.13 6.22 9.69
N SER A 325 -16.41 6.29 9.31
CA SER A 325 -17.26 5.13 9.06
C SER A 325 -16.78 4.25 7.90
N MET A 326 -15.99 4.77 6.94
CA MET A 326 -15.41 3.98 5.86
C MET A 326 -14.53 2.82 6.38
N ILE A 327 -13.77 3.03 7.46
CA ILE A 327 -12.90 1.99 8.03
C ILE A 327 -13.74 0.88 8.69
N LEU A 328 -14.82 1.25 9.38
CA LEU A 328 -15.72 0.29 10.03
C LEU A 328 -16.57 -0.49 9.00
N GLY A 329 -16.91 0.15 7.87
CA GLY A 329 -17.53 -0.49 6.70
C GLY A 329 -16.56 -1.24 5.77
N SER A 330 -15.28 -1.35 6.12
CA SER A 330 -14.27 -1.98 5.25
C SER A 330 -14.51 -3.48 5.05
N LEU A 331 -14.21 -3.97 3.85
CA LEU A 331 -14.35 -5.38 3.51
C LEU A 331 -13.33 -6.25 4.26
N VAL A 332 -12.14 -5.73 4.54
CA VAL A 332 -11.11 -6.42 5.32
C VAL A 332 -11.53 -6.67 6.77
N LEU A 333 -12.11 -5.68 7.46
CA LEU A 333 -12.58 -5.86 8.83
C LEU A 333 -13.75 -6.87 8.87
N SER A 334 -14.66 -6.76 7.90
CA SER A 334 -15.78 -7.70 7.73
C SER A 334 -15.28 -9.14 7.51
N PHE A 335 -14.23 -9.31 6.70
CA PHE A 335 -13.62 -10.60 6.40
C PHE A 335 -12.91 -11.21 7.61
N ILE A 336 -12.05 -10.44 8.30
CA ILE A 336 -11.28 -10.94 9.44
C ILE A 336 -12.20 -11.36 10.59
N VAL A 337 -13.22 -10.55 10.92
CA VAL A 337 -14.23 -10.89 11.94
C VAL A 337 -14.96 -12.19 11.55
N SER A 338 -15.34 -12.34 10.28
CA SER A 338 -16.01 -13.55 9.78
C SER A 338 -15.11 -14.79 9.86
N ALA A 339 -13.84 -14.67 9.46
CA ALA A 339 -12.86 -15.75 9.49
C ALA A 339 -12.58 -16.21 10.93
N LEU A 340 -12.38 -15.27 11.86
CA LEU A 340 -12.20 -15.58 13.29
C LEU A 340 -13.45 -16.22 13.90
N PHE A 341 -14.64 -15.70 13.59
CA PHE A 341 -15.91 -16.21 14.11
C PHE A 341 -16.20 -17.63 13.62
N ILE A 342 -16.20 -17.90 12.31
CA ILE A 342 -16.48 -19.24 11.78
C ILE A 342 -15.41 -20.25 12.24
N LYS A 343 -14.13 -19.83 12.36
CA LYS A 343 -13.06 -20.69 12.88
C LYS A 343 -13.22 -21.07 14.36
N HIS A 344 -13.91 -20.25 15.16
CA HIS A 344 -14.23 -20.59 16.54
C HIS A 344 -15.23 -21.76 16.62
N PHE A 345 -16.25 -21.77 15.77
CA PHE A 345 -17.29 -22.82 15.75
C PHE A 345 -16.88 -24.08 14.97
N GLN A 346 -16.20 -23.94 13.83
CA GLN A 346 -15.80 -25.07 12.98
C GLN A 346 -14.50 -25.73 13.46
N THR A 347 -14.60 -26.44 14.59
CA THR A 347 -13.55 -27.36 15.04
C THR A 347 -13.45 -28.58 14.11
N GLY A 348 -12.29 -29.23 14.04
CA GLY A 348 -12.13 -30.47 13.26
C GLY A 348 -12.02 -30.33 11.73
N LEU A 349 -11.69 -29.14 11.20
CA LEU A 349 -11.43 -28.94 9.75
C LEU A 349 -10.32 -29.87 9.19
N LYS A 350 -9.34 -30.24 10.02
CA LYS A 350 -8.18 -31.07 9.65
C LYS A 350 -8.42 -32.59 9.74
N THR A 351 -9.66 -33.05 9.95
CA THR A 351 -9.99 -34.50 10.13
C THR A 351 -10.83 -35.08 8.98
N GLY A 352 -10.64 -36.38 8.71
CA GLY A 352 -11.23 -37.10 7.58
C GLY A 352 -10.25 -37.24 6.39
N GLY A 353 -10.60 -38.09 5.43
CA GLY A 353 -9.83 -38.25 4.19
C GLY A 353 -10.08 -37.13 3.18
N PHE A 354 -9.26 -37.09 2.13
CA PHE A 354 -9.16 -36.00 1.14
C PHE A 354 -10.51 -35.37 0.72
N VAL A 355 -11.46 -36.17 0.22
CA VAL A 355 -12.76 -35.66 -0.29
C VAL A 355 -13.59 -35.00 0.82
N ILE A 356 -13.67 -35.63 2.00
CA ILE A 356 -14.38 -35.08 3.17
C ILE A 356 -13.72 -33.77 3.63
N ARG A 357 -12.39 -33.72 3.61
CA ARG A 357 -11.61 -32.56 4.02
C ARG A 357 -11.75 -31.39 3.03
N VAL A 358 -11.75 -31.66 1.72
CA VAL A 358 -12.02 -30.65 0.68
C VAL A 358 -13.47 -30.14 0.81
N GLY A 359 -14.45 -31.02 1.05
CA GLY A 359 -15.84 -30.61 1.32
C GLY A 359 -15.99 -29.72 2.56
N LYS A 360 -15.34 -30.08 3.67
CA LYS A 360 -15.27 -29.24 4.89
C LYS A 360 -14.65 -27.87 4.60
N LEU A 361 -13.58 -27.81 3.82
CA LEU A 361 -12.89 -26.57 3.47
C LEU A 361 -13.72 -25.69 2.51
N ALA A 362 -14.41 -26.29 1.53
CA ALA A 362 -15.34 -25.58 0.67
C ALA A 362 -16.49 -24.96 1.49
N LEU A 363 -17.07 -25.72 2.42
CA LEU A 363 -18.09 -25.23 3.35
C LEU A 363 -17.55 -24.11 4.27
N HIS A 364 -16.34 -24.26 4.82
CA HIS A 364 -15.69 -23.23 5.62
C HIS A 364 -15.54 -21.91 4.85
N THR A 365 -15.02 -22.01 3.62
CA THR A 365 -14.83 -20.85 2.72
C THR A 365 -16.17 -20.20 2.37
N LEU A 366 -17.19 -21.00 2.02
CA LEU A 366 -18.54 -20.51 1.72
C LEU A 366 -19.17 -19.77 2.91
N LEU A 367 -19.06 -20.33 4.13
CA LEU A 367 -19.58 -19.71 5.35
C LEU A 367 -18.84 -18.40 5.68
N VAL A 368 -17.51 -18.39 5.60
CA VAL A 368 -16.71 -17.17 5.84
C VAL A 368 -17.05 -16.08 4.83
N LEU A 369 -17.16 -16.39 3.53
CA LEU A 369 -17.54 -15.42 2.50
C LEU A 369 -18.98 -14.93 2.68
N THR A 370 -19.94 -15.83 2.94
CA THR A 370 -21.35 -15.46 3.14
C THR A 370 -21.50 -14.53 4.36
N LEU A 371 -20.86 -14.86 5.48
CA LEU A 371 -20.85 -14.01 6.67
C LEU A 371 -20.13 -12.68 6.41
N THR A 372 -19.03 -12.69 5.64
CA THR A 372 -18.30 -11.47 5.24
C THR A 372 -19.20 -10.50 4.49
N PHE A 373 -19.93 -10.97 3.47
CA PHE A 373 -20.85 -10.13 2.71
C PHE A 373 -22.06 -9.70 3.55
N THR A 374 -22.59 -10.58 4.41
CA THR A 374 -23.72 -10.25 5.32
C THR A 374 -23.33 -9.15 6.31
N ILE A 375 -22.14 -9.25 6.93
CA ILE A 375 -21.60 -8.23 7.84
C ILE A 375 -21.32 -6.95 7.08
N ASN A 376 -20.66 -7.00 5.90
CA ASN A 376 -20.31 -5.79 5.16
C ASN A 376 -21.55 -5.03 4.67
N TYR A 377 -22.55 -5.74 4.14
CA TYR A 377 -23.82 -5.15 3.73
C TYR A 377 -24.60 -4.56 4.92
N SER A 378 -24.67 -5.27 6.05
CA SER A 378 -25.34 -4.78 7.26
C SER A 378 -24.65 -3.54 7.82
N ALA A 379 -23.32 -3.55 7.94
CA ALA A 379 -22.53 -2.40 8.39
C ALA A 379 -22.74 -1.19 7.46
N LYS A 380 -22.67 -1.38 6.13
CA LYS A 380 -22.90 -0.30 5.16
C LYS A 380 -24.33 0.25 5.21
N LYS A 381 -25.33 -0.59 5.43
CA LYS A 381 -26.74 -0.17 5.57
C LYS A 381 -26.98 0.60 6.88
N ILE A 382 -26.39 0.15 7.99
CA ILE A 382 -26.49 0.82 9.30
C ILE A 382 -25.77 2.17 9.30
N LEU A 383 -24.56 2.22 8.73
CA LEU A 383 -23.72 3.43 8.65
C LEU A 383 -24.05 4.35 7.46
N GLN A 384 -25.08 4.01 6.68
CA GLN A 384 -25.52 4.72 5.46
C GLN A 384 -24.39 4.98 4.43
N LEU A 385 -23.42 4.06 4.34
CA LEU A 385 -22.21 4.20 3.54
C LEU A 385 -22.47 4.01 2.04
N LYS A 386 -22.45 5.12 1.29
CA LYS A 386 -22.47 5.16 -0.19
C LYS A 386 -21.09 5.38 -0.81
N SER A 387 -20.06 5.67 0.00
CA SER A 387 -18.74 6.09 -0.48
C SER A 387 -18.10 5.07 -1.43
N ASP A 388 -18.02 3.80 -1.02
CA ASP A 388 -17.42 2.70 -1.78
C ASP A 388 -18.16 2.33 -3.08
N GLU A 389 -19.41 2.78 -3.28
CA GLU A 389 -20.29 2.30 -4.36
C GLU A 389 -19.64 2.51 -5.75
N HIS A 390 -18.90 3.60 -5.91
CA HIS A 390 -18.16 3.91 -7.14
C HIS A 390 -17.03 2.89 -7.43
N ILE A 391 -16.35 2.36 -6.41
CA ILE A 391 -15.28 1.36 -6.57
C ILE A 391 -15.89 0.04 -7.07
N PHE A 392 -17.02 -0.37 -6.50
CA PHE A 392 -17.73 -1.57 -6.96
C PHE A 392 -18.35 -1.39 -8.35
N LYS A 393 -18.84 -0.20 -8.70
CA LYS A 393 -19.28 0.12 -10.08
C LYS A 393 -18.12 0.07 -11.07
N PHE A 394 -16.99 0.71 -10.74
CA PHE A 394 -15.76 0.66 -11.56
C PHE A 394 -15.30 -0.79 -11.78
N ILE A 395 -15.19 -1.61 -10.74
CA ILE A 395 -14.83 -3.03 -10.87
C ILE A 395 -15.86 -3.78 -11.75
N LYS A 396 -17.16 -3.56 -11.52
CA LYS A 396 -18.23 -4.22 -12.29
C LYS A 396 -18.18 -3.84 -13.77
N ALA A 397 -17.95 -2.57 -14.10
CA ALA A 397 -17.80 -2.09 -15.48
C ALA A 397 -16.48 -2.55 -16.12
N LYS A 398 -15.37 -2.55 -15.37
CA LYS A 398 -14.04 -3.00 -15.82
C LYS A 398 -14.01 -4.46 -16.27
N PHE A 399 -14.82 -5.31 -15.64
CA PHE A 399 -14.98 -6.71 -16.05
C PHE A 399 -16.21 -6.95 -16.96
N GLY A 400 -16.78 -5.90 -17.57
CA GLY A 400 -17.86 -6.01 -18.55
C GLY A 400 -19.25 -6.36 -17.99
N PHE A 401 -19.41 -6.40 -16.67
CA PHE A 401 -20.67 -6.76 -16.00
C PHE A 401 -21.58 -5.55 -15.68
N GLY A 402 -21.17 -4.32 -16.01
CA GLY A 402 -21.79 -3.06 -15.57
C GLY A 402 -22.13 -2.10 -16.71
N ALA A 403 -23.00 -1.13 -16.42
CA ALA A 403 -23.44 -0.13 -17.40
C ALA A 403 -22.31 0.84 -17.77
N THR A 404 -22.16 1.11 -19.07
CA THR A 404 -21.09 1.89 -19.71
C THR A 404 -21.20 3.40 -19.55
N ARG A 405 -22.38 3.92 -19.15
CA ARG A 405 -22.71 5.36 -19.15
C ARG A 405 -22.55 6.05 -17.79
N ASP A 406 -22.03 5.37 -16.76
CA ASP A 406 -21.77 6.00 -15.47
C ASP A 406 -20.50 6.86 -15.52
N PHE A 407 -20.66 8.18 -15.48
CA PHE A 407 -19.57 9.16 -15.58
C PHE A 407 -18.43 8.87 -14.60
N ASP A 408 -18.75 8.53 -13.34
CA ASP A 408 -17.75 8.25 -12.30
C ASP A 408 -16.91 7.02 -12.64
N ALA A 409 -17.51 5.97 -13.19
CA ALA A 409 -16.81 4.75 -13.57
C ALA A 409 -15.99 4.96 -14.85
N SER A 410 -16.56 5.63 -15.86
CA SER A 410 -15.90 5.86 -17.15
C SER A 410 -14.68 6.79 -17.04
N LEU A 411 -14.72 7.78 -16.13
CA LEU A 411 -13.57 8.64 -15.82
C LEU A 411 -12.35 7.83 -15.33
N TYR A 412 -12.57 6.74 -14.59
CA TYR A 412 -11.49 5.82 -14.19
C TYR A 412 -11.13 4.80 -15.28
N LEU A 413 -12.10 4.31 -16.08
CA LEU A 413 -11.82 3.31 -17.12
C LEU A 413 -10.99 3.86 -18.29
N CYS A 414 -11.13 5.15 -18.60
CA CYS A 414 -10.43 5.82 -19.68
C CYS A 414 -9.05 6.36 -19.31
N GLU A 415 -8.68 6.37 -18.03
CA GLU A 415 -7.39 6.85 -17.52
C GLU A 415 -6.32 5.74 -17.61
N GLU A 416 -5.22 6.02 -18.31
CA GLU A 416 -4.14 5.05 -18.60
C GLU A 416 -3.61 4.35 -17.33
N ALA A 417 -3.57 5.07 -16.20
CA ALA A 417 -3.15 4.53 -14.89
C ALA A 417 -4.01 3.35 -14.39
N PHE A 418 -5.26 3.23 -14.86
CA PHE A 418 -6.21 2.17 -14.49
C PHE A 418 -6.43 1.13 -15.58
N GLY A 419 -5.75 1.25 -16.73
CA GLY A 419 -5.74 0.25 -17.79
C GLY A 419 -5.05 -1.06 -17.40
N LEU A 420 -4.96 -2.00 -18.36
CA LEU A 420 -4.17 -3.24 -18.23
C LEU A 420 -2.67 -2.93 -18.19
N LEU A 421 -1.87 -3.86 -17.68
CA LEU A 421 -0.41 -3.73 -17.67
C LEU A 421 0.17 -3.78 -19.10
N PRO A 422 0.92 -2.77 -19.58
CA PRO A 422 1.48 -2.76 -20.92
C PRO A 422 2.70 -3.69 -21.05
N LEU A 423 2.90 -4.24 -22.26
CA LEU A 423 3.85 -5.33 -22.51
C LEU A 423 5.33 -4.92 -22.43
N ASP A 424 5.63 -3.64 -22.69
CA ASP A 424 6.93 -2.99 -22.50
C ASP A 424 7.52 -3.19 -21.09
N THR A 425 6.66 -3.34 -20.09
CA THR A 425 7.01 -3.65 -18.70
C THR A 425 7.76 -4.98 -18.61
N PHE A 426 7.37 -5.99 -19.40
CA PHE A 426 8.06 -7.29 -19.43
C PHE A 426 9.40 -7.20 -20.14
N GLU A 427 9.53 -6.37 -21.18
CA GLU A 427 10.82 -6.14 -21.85
C GLU A 427 11.83 -5.46 -20.92
N ARG A 428 11.41 -4.46 -20.13
CA ARG A 428 12.28 -3.82 -19.12
C ARG A 428 12.74 -4.81 -18.04
N LEU A 429 11.79 -5.56 -17.45
CA LEU A 429 12.07 -6.55 -16.42
C LEU A 429 12.90 -7.74 -16.95
N ALA A 430 12.78 -8.08 -18.24
CA ALA A 430 13.62 -9.07 -18.91
C ALA A 430 15.03 -8.53 -19.18
N GLY A 431 15.15 -7.27 -19.61
CA GLY A 431 16.42 -6.60 -19.89
C GLY A 431 17.34 -6.53 -18.68
N THR A 432 16.78 -6.32 -17.48
CA THR A 432 17.49 -6.37 -16.19
C THR A 432 17.65 -7.79 -15.63
N VAL A 433 17.27 -8.84 -16.38
CA VAL A 433 17.33 -10.25 -15.96
C VAL A 433 16.55 -10.52 -14.66
N LEU A 434 15.57 -9.67 -14.31
CA LEU A 434 14.69 -9.85 -13.16
C LEU A 434 13.54 -10.82 -13.49
N LEU A 435 13.00 -10.74 -14.71
CA LEU A 435 11.83 -11.54 -15.13
C LEU A 435 12.12 -13.04 -15.20
N TYR A 436 13.24 -13.48 -15.80
CA TYR A 436 13.49 -14.91 -15.99
C TYR A 436 13.69 -15.67 -14.65
N PRO A 437 14.54 -15.22 -13.71
CA PRO A 437 14.66 -15.86 -12.40
C PRO A 437 13.37 -15.77 -11.59
N TYR A 438 12.62 -14.67 -11.70
CA TYR A 438 11.29 -14.56 -11.10
C TYR A 438 10.35 -15.67 -11.59
N LEU A 439 10.19 -15.82 -12.91
CA LEU A 439 9.28 -16.81 -13.49
C LEU A 439 9.70 -18.25 -13.15
N CYS A 440 10.98 -18.60 -13.26
CA CYS A 440 11.48 -19.93 -12.86
C CYS A 440 11.20 -20.22 -11.38
N THR A 441 11.44 -19.24 -10.50
CA THR A 441 11.19 -19.35 -9.05
C THR A 441 9.71 -19.48 -8.74
N LEU A 442 8.87 -18.67 -9.40
CA LEU A 442 7.42 -18.70 -9.29
C LEU A 442 6.87 -20.08 -9.68
N SER A 443 7.23 -20.61 -10.85
CA SER A 443 6.76 -21.91 -11.33
C SER A 443 7.21 -23.06 -10.42
N VAL A 444 8.49 -23.13 -10.03
CA VAL A 444 9.02 -24.20 -9.17
C VAL A 444 8.34 -24.19 -7.79
N LEU A 445 8.20 -23.01 -7.17
CA LEU A 445 7.61 -22.89 -5.83
C LEU A 445 6.08 -23.03 -5.85
N PHE A 446 5.40 -22.67 -6.95
CA PHE A 446 3.97 -22.91 -7.11
C PHE A 446 3.66 -24.40 -7.28
N ILE A 447 4.46 -25.13 -8.06
CA ILE A 447 4.37 -26.60 -8.15
C ILE A 447 4.64 -27.24 -6.79
N LEU A 448 5.67 -26.79 -6.07
CA LEU A 448 5.95 -27.26 -4.71
C LEU A 448 4.80 -26.97 -3.73
N LEU A 449 4.19 -25.78 -3.80
CA LEU A 449 3.04 -25.40 -2.99
C LEU A 449 1.86 -26.34 -3.25
N LEU A 450 1.54 -26.63 -4.52
CA LEU A 450 0.48 -27.56 -4.89
C LEU A 450 0.75 -28.98 -4.38
N LEU A 451 1.97 -29.50 -4.55
CA LEU A 451 2.34 -30.84 -4.07
C LEU A 451 2.25 -30.96 -2.53
N VAL A 452 2.73 -29.95 -1.79
CA VAL A 452 2.65 -29.93 -0.32
C VAL A 452 1.21 -29.73 0.15
N ALA A 453 0.42 -28.87 -0.52
CA ALA A 453 -1.00 -28.68 -0.24
C ALA A 453 -1.81 -29.97 -0.44
N LEU A 454 -1.63 -30.66 -1.58
CA LEU A 454 -2.26 -31.95 -1.85
C LEU A 454 -1.86 -33.00 -0.80
N SER A 455 -0.57 -33.07 -0.44
CA SER A 455 -0.08 -34.00 0.60
C SER A 455 -0.66 -33.68 1.99
N ASN A 456 -0.82 -32.41 2.35
CA ASN A 456 -1.49 -31.99 3.60
C ASN A 456 -2.97 -32.37 3.60
N LEU A 457 -3.67 -32.15 2.48
CA LEU A 457 -5.07 -32.51 2.31
C LEU A 457 -5.30 -34.04 2.28
N SER A 458 -4.34 -34.83 1.80
CA SER A 458 -4.47 -36.29 1.66
C SER A 458 -4.08 -37.07 2.92
N THR A 459 -3.27 -36.51 3.82
CA THR A 459 -2.91 -37.19 5.09
C THR A 459 -4.13 -37.35 6.00
N ASN A 460 -4.53 -38.61 6.23
CA ASN A 460 -5.57 -38.96 7.20
C ASN A 460 -5.17 -38.51 8.61
N GLY A 461 -6.07 -37.82 9.32
CA GLY A 461 -5.83 -37.24 10.65
C GLY A 461 -5.73 -38.24 11.82
N SER A 462 -5.25 -39.47 11.60
CA SER A 462 -5.24 -40.57 12.57
C SER A 462 -3.86 -40.82 13.19
N GLY A 463 -3.55 -40.11 14.28
CA GLY A 463 -2.59 -40.53 15.32
C GLY A 463 -1.08 -40.55 15.01
N GLN A 464 -0.62 -40.83 13.79
CA GLN A 464 0.80 -41.11 13.47
C GLN A 464 1.72 -39.86 13.35
N ALA A 465 1.23 -38.68 13.75
CA ALA A 465 1.89 -37.37 13.59
C ALA A 465 3.24 -37.18 14.32
N SER A 466 3.73 -38.22 15.03
CA SER A 466 4.99 -38.25 15.78
C SER A 466 6.11 -39.09 15.14
N LYS A 467 5.82 -40.02 14.21
CA LYS A 467 6.85 -40.85 13.56
C LYS A 467 7.09 -40.54 12.07
N GLU A 468 6.06 -40.20 11.30
CA GLU A 468 6.22 -39.90 9.86
C GLU A 468 6.76 -38.48 9.57
N LYS A 469 7.11 -37.71 10.61
CA LYS A 469 7.56 -36.32 10.46
C LYS A 469 9.00 -36.16 9.97
N GLU A 470 9.78 -37.22 9.82
CA GLU A 470 11.14 -37.13 9.28
C GLU A 470 11.20 -37.39 7.77
N ASP A 471 10.35 -38.28 7.24
CA ASP A 471 10.50 -38.85 5.88
C ASP A 471 9.71 -38.13 4.76
N ARG A 472 9.11 -36.96 5.04
CA ARG A 472 8.47 -36.15 4.00
C ARG A 472 9.52 -35.52 3.06
N THR A 473 9.73 -36.16 1.91
CA THR A 473 10.67 -35.80 0.84
C THR A 473 10.53 -34.39 0.26
N PHE A 474 9.37 -33.77 0.48
CA PHE A 474 9.04 -32.40 0.10
C PHE A 474 8.48 -31.64 1.31
N ARG A 475 9.12 -30.51 1.62
CA ARG A 475 8.67 -29.53 2.62
C ARG A 475 8.91 -28.14 2.06
N MET A 476 7.96 -27.25 2.32
CA MET A 476 8.03 -25.82 1.99
C MET A 476 7.78 -25.03 3.27
N ARG A 477 8.57 -23.98 3.50
CA ARG A 477 8.43 -23.17 4.72
C ARG A 477 7.24 -22.19 4.64
N PRO A 478 6.59 -21.83 5.77
CA PRO A 478 5.44 -20.91 5.74
C PRO A 478 5.80 -19.47 5.34
N ASP A 479 7.00 -18.99 5.69
CA ASP A 479 7.53 -17.69 5.28
C ASP A 479 7.67 -17.59 3.75
N VAL A 480 8.12 -18.67 3.10
CA VAL A 480 8.20 -18.76 1.63
C VAL A 480 6.82 -18.86 0.99
N ALA A 481 5.91 -19.67 1.54
CA ALA A 481 4.55 -19.83 1.01
C ALA A 481 3.74 -18.51 1.07
N TYR A 482 3.91 -17.73 2.15
CA TYR A 482 3.37 -16.38 2.29
C TYR A 482 3.91 -15.42 1.22
N ASN A 483 5.23 -15.37 1.01
CA ASN A 483 5.83 -14.49 0.01
C ASN A 483 5.48 -14.89 -1.44
N LEU A 484 5.34 -16.19 -1.72
CA LEU A 484 4.85 -16.72 -3.00
C LEU A 484 3.41 -16.25 -3.29
N LEU A 485 2.49 -16.44 -2.34
CA LEU A 485 1.10 -16.02 -2.56
C LEU A 485 1.00 -14.49 -2.66
N HIS A 486 1.77 -13.72 -1.89
CA HIS A 486 1.87 -12.27 -2.04
C HIS A 486 2.22 -11.86 -3.48
N THR A 487 3.26 -12.47 -4.09
CA THR A 487 3.66 -12.11 -5.46
C THR A 487 2.64 -12.56 -6.52
N VAL A 488 1.91 -13.65 -6.29
CA VAL A 488 0.83 -14.10 -7.18
C VAL A 488 -0.34 -13.11 -7.16
N PHE A 489 -0.86 -12.77 -5.98
CA PHE A 489 -2.00 -11.85 -5.87
C PHE A 489 -1.67 -10.42 -6.30
N PHE A 490 -0.47 -9.92 -5.99
CA PHE A 490 -0.03 -8.61 -6.51
C PHE A 490 0.20 -8.64 -8.03
N GLY A 491 0.70 -9.75 -8.59
CA GLY A 491 0.81 -9.94 -10.03
C GLY A 491 -0.56 -9.85 -10.72
N LEU A 492 -1.54 -10.62 -10.25
CA LEU A 492 -2.92 -10.57 -10.78
C LEU A 492 -3.53 -9.17 -10.70
N LEU A 493 -3.29 -8.45 -9.59
CA LEU A 493 -3.77 -7.09 -9.41
C LEU A 493 -3.07 -6.09 -10.35
N ALA A 494 -1.77 -6.24 -10.59
CA ALA A 494 -0.98 -5.42 -11.51
C ALA A 494 -1.35 -5.68 -12.98
N PHE A 495 -1.51 -6.94 -13.40
CA PHE A 495 -2.03 -7.31 -14.73
C PHE A 495 -3.38 -6.65 -15.00
N SER A 496 -4.28 -6.66 -14.01
CA SER A 496 -5.58 -6.01 -14.10
C SER A 496 -5.46 -4.48 -14.16
N THR A 497 -4.60 -3.85 -13.36
CA THR A 497 -4.58 -2.39 -13.15
C THR A 497 -3.15 -1.85 -13.08
N MET A 498 -2.72 -1.10 -14.09
CA MET A 498 -1.33 -0.65 -14.27
C MET A 498 -0.73 0.09 -13.05
N ARG A 499 -1.47 1.01 -12.39
CA ARG A 499 -1.02 1.70 -11.15
C ARG A 499 -0.67 0.74 -10.00
N MET A 500 -1.10 -0.51 -10.04
CA MET A 500 -0.76 -1.53 -9.02
C MET A 500 0.59 -2.22 -9.28
N LYS A 501 1.26 -1.95 -10.42
CA LYS A 501 2.59 -2.51 -10.72
C LYS A 501 3.62 -2.20 -9.62
N TYR A 502 3.57 -1.01 -9.03
CA TYR A 502 4.53 -0.57 -8.00
C TYR A 502 4.50 -1.44 -6.73
N LEU A 503 3.34 -2.02 -6.36
CA LEU A 503 3.25 -3.00 -5.28
C LEU A 503 3.86 -4.36 -5.68
N TRP A 504 3.65 -4.77 -6.93
CA TRP A 504 4.07 -6.07 -7.43
C TRP A 504 5.57 -6.13 -7.73
N THR A 505 6.12 -5.23 -8.52
CA THR A 505 7.54 -5.21 -8.94
C THR A 505 8.48 -4.96 -7.76
N GLY A 506 8.06 -4.12 -6.79
CA GLY A 506 8.77 -3.93 -5.53
C GLY A 506 8.91 -5.23 -4.73
N HIS A 507 7.88 -6.09 -4.74
CA HIS A 507 7.89 -7.42 -4.09
C HIS A 507 8.49 -8.54 -4.98
N MET A 508 8.48 -8.36 -6.30
CA MET A 508 9.12 -9.22 -7.29
C MET A 508 10.65 -9.27 -7.08
N CYS A 509 11.27 -8.13 -6.78
CA CYS A 509 12.71 -7.99 -6.54
C CYS A 509 13.25 -8.93 -5.43
N PRO A 510 12.74 -8.90 -4.17
CA PRO A 510 13.23 -9.80 -3.12
C PRO A 510 12.85 -11.26 -3.36
N PHE A 511 11.73 -11.54 -4.02
CA PHE A 511 11.28 -12.90 -4.32
C PHE A 511 12.15 -13.56 -5.41
N ALA A 512 12.48 -12.83 -6.48
CA ALA A 512 13.41 -13.29 -7.51
C ALA A 512 14.82 -13.48 -6.95
N ALA A 513 15.30 -12.55 -6.10
CA ALA A 513 16.63 -12.64 -5.50
C ALA A 513 16.72 -13.78 -4.48
N PHE A 514 15.63 -14.09 -3.77
CA PHE A 514 15.49 -15.33 -3.02
C PHE A 514 15.57 -16.55 -3.92
N GLY A 515 14.96 -16.55 -5.10
CA GLY A 515 15.10 -17.60 -6.10
C GLY A 515 16.54 -17.91 -6.45
N VAL A 516 17.30 -16.89 -6.89
CA VAL A 516 18.72 -17.03 -7.28
C VAL A 516 19.61 -17.42 -6.10
N CYS A 517 19.33 -16.92 -4.88
CA CYS A 517 20.18 -17.16 -3.71
C CYS A 517 19.68 -18.29 -2.79
N GLY A 518 18.54 -18.91 -3.08
CA GLY A 518 17.81 -19.80 -2.18
C GLY A 518 18.30 -21.24 -2.20
N LYS A 519 18.37 -21.88 -1.03
CA LYS A 519 18.75 -23.31 -0.93
C LYS A 519 17.69 -24.22 -1.57
N GLU A 520 16.41 -23.87 -1.41
CA GLU A 520 15.28 -24.72 -1.81
C GLU A 520 15.22 -24.90 -3.32
N VAL A 521 15.19 -23.80 -4.09
CA VAL A 521 15.13 -23.82 -5.56
C VAL A 521 16.31 -24.59 -6.17
N TRP A 522 17.55 -24.26 -5.76
CA TRP A 522 18.74 -24.99 -6.24
C TRP A 522 18.79 -26.46 -5.79
N SER A 523 18.27 -26.81 -4.62
CA SER A 523 18.26 -28.22 -4.17
C SER A 523 17.25 -29.09 -4.93
N LEU A 524 16.21 -28.49 -5.54
CA LEU A 524 15.33 -29.17 -6.47
C LEU A 524 16.01 -29.35 -7.83
N TYR A 525 16.55 -28.29 -8.43
CA TYR A 525 17.26 -28.39 -9.72
C TYR A 525 18.46 -29.34 -9.67
N LEU A 526 19.32 -29.25 -8.65
CA LEU A 526 20.48 -30.14 -8.52
C LEU A 526 20.12 -31.59 -8.19
N ARG A 527 18.91 -31.85 -7.64
CA ARG A 527 18.38 -33.22 -7.47
C ARG A 527 17.94 -33.79 -8.82
N VAL A 528 17.24 -33.02 -9.65
CA VAL A 528 16.85 -33.44 -11.01
C VAL A 528 18.09 -33.67 -11.89
N LEU A 529 19.07 -32.78 -11.82
CA LEU A 529 20.34 -32.87 -12.56
C LEU A 529 21.35 -33.87 -11.95
N HIS A 530 20.97 -34.62 -10.90
CA HIS A 530 21.80 -35.61 -10.21
C HIS A 530 23.16 -35.11 -9.64
N CYS A 531 23.44 -33.80 -9.71
CA CYS A 531 24.72 -33.17 -9.33
C CYS A 531 24.69 -32.49 -7.95
N ASN A 532 23.99 -33.09 -6.97
CA ASN A 532 23.68 -32.46 -5.67
C ASN A 532 24.84 -32.52 -4.64
N THR A 533 26.00 -31.94 -4.97
CA THR A 533 27.11 -31.80 -4.01
C THR A 533 26.97 -30.54 -3.16
N LYS A 534 27.19 -30.64 -1.83
CA LYS A 534 27.15 -29.50 -0.89
C LYS A 534 28.08 -28.34 -1.30
N THR A 535 29.22 -28.64 -1.94
CA THR A 535 30.17 -27.65 -2.45
C THR A 535 29.62 -26.91 -3.67
N MET A 536 29.09 -27.64 -4.67
CA MET A 536 28.44 -27.05 -5.85
C MET A 536 27.28 -26.12 -5.47
N MET A 537 26.42 -26.56 -4.54
CA MET A 537 25.32 -25.73 -4.04
C MET A 537 25.79 -24.43 -3.35
N ARG A 538 26.98 -24.42 -2.71
CA ARG A 538 27.57 -23.16 -2.21
C ARG A 538 28.10 -22.31 -3.35
N LEU A 539 28.89 -22.89 -4.25
CA LEU A 539 29.50 -22.18 -5.38
C LEU A 539 28.44 -21.45 -6.21
N ILE A 540 27.41 -22.16 -6.69
CA ILE A 540 26.31 -21.61 -7.50
C ILE A 540 25.59 -20.46 -6.78
N ARG A 541 25.29 -20.62 -5.48
CA ARG A 541 24.58 -19.60 -4.67
C ARG A 541 25.39 -18.34 -4.37
N TYR A 542 26.68 -18.31 -4.68
CA TYR A 542 27.51 -17.10 -4.63
C TYR A 542 27.92 -16.61 -6.02
N SER A 543 28.30 -17.51 -6.93
CA SER A 543 28.75 -17.14 -8.28
C SER A 543 27.63 -16.57 -9.15
N VAL A 544 26.44 -17.18 -9.16
CA VAL A 544 25.33 -16.71 -10.04
C VAL A 544 24.86 -15.29 -9.66
N PRO A 545 24.62 -14.95 -8.37
CA PRO A 545 24.30 -13.57 -8.01
C PRO A 545 25.45 -12.58 -8.30
N ILE A 546 26.72 -12.98 -8.11
CA ILE A 546 27.87 -12.11 -8.42
C ILE A 546 27.97 -11.84 -9.92
N VAL A 547 27.78 -12.85 -10.78
CA VAL A 547 27.76 -12.70 -12.24
C VAL A 547 26.59 -11.81 -12.69
N ILE A 548 25.40 -11.97 -12.11
CA ILE A 548 24.25 -11.10 -12.39
C ILE A 548 24.56 -9.66 -11.94
N LEU A 549 25.09 -9.44 -10.74
CA LEU A 549 25.47 -8.10 -10.25
C LEU A 549 26.55 -7.44 -11.13
N ALA A 550 27.55 -8.20 -11.59
CA ALA A 550 28.59 -7.70 -12.48
C ALA A 550 28.03 -7.33 -13.87
N PHE A 551 27.13 -8.15 -14.43
CA PHE A 551 26.41 -7.85 -15.67
C PHE A 551 25.52 -6.60 -15.53
N LEU A 552 24.77 -6.50 -14.44
CA LEU A 552 23.90 -5.36 -14.15
C LEU A 552 24.70 -4.06 -14.01
N TYR A 553 25.82 -4.10 -13.28
CA TYR A 553 26.74 -2.98 -13.18
C TYR A 553 27.28 -2.59 -14.56
N TYR A 554 27.88 -3.52 -15.30
CA TYR A 554 28.46 -3.25 -16.61
C TYR A 554 27.45 -2.66 -17.62
N LYS A 555 26.23 -3.22 -17.69
CA LYS A 555 25.23 -2.85 -18.69
C LYS A 555 24.36 -1.65 -18.31
N PHE A 556 24.01 -1.49 -17.03
CA PHE A 556 23.02 -0.49 -16.59
C PHE A 556 23.60 0.65 -15.76
N TRP A 557 24.80 0.53 -15.18
CA TRP A 557 25.42 1.65 -14.47
C TRP A 557 25.66 2.88 -15.36
N PRO A 558 26.13 2.76 -16.64
CA PRO A 558 26.30 3.93 -17.50
C PRO A 558 24.97 4.65 -17.75
N ARG A 559 23.92 3.90 -18.06
CA ARG A 559 22.56 4.43 -18.27
C ARG A 559 21.97 5.06 -17.01
N LEU A 560 22.17 4.46 -15.83
CA LEU A 560 21.70 5.06 -14.57
C LEU A 560 22.42 6.39 -14.30
N MET A 561 23.72 6.47 -14.57
CA MET A 561 24.48 7.71 -14.44
C MET A 561 24.06 8.75 -15.49
N GLU A 562 23.75 8.35 -16.72
CA GLU A 562 23.17 9.20 -17.77
C GLU A 562 21.82 9.77 -17.32
N GLU A 563 20.87 8.93 -16.90
CA GLU A 563 19.56 9.33 -16.36
C GLU A 563 19.67 10.23 -15.10
N ILE A 564 20.70 10.06 -14.27
CA ILE A 564 20.98 10.94 -13.13
C ILE A 564 21.61 12.27 -13.57
N SER A 565 22.42 12.27 -14.63
CA SER A 565 23.10 13.46 -15.15
C SER A 565 22.22 14.33 -16.06
N GLU A 566 21.05 13.84 -16.45
CA GLU A 566 20.17 14.54 -17.40
C GLU A 566 19.54 15.79 -16.77
N LEU A 567 20.12 16.96 -17.08
CA LEU A 567 19.60 18.26 -16.68
C LEU A 567 18.44 18.68 -17.59
N ARG A 568 17.27 18.94 -16.98
CA ARG A 568 16.09 19.54 -17.60
C ARG A 568 15.52 20.62 -16.69
N GLU A 569 14.95 21.67 -17.30
CA GLU A 569 14.29 22.76 -16.59
C GLU A 569 12.77 22.53 -16.51
N PHE A 570 12.18 22.68 -15.32
CA PHE A 570 10.72 22.72 -15.20
C PHE A 570 10.18 24.08 -15.66
N TYR A 571 9.69 24.14 -16.90
CA TYR A 571 9.23 25.38 -17.53
C TYR A 571 7.72 25.35 -17.83
N ASP A 572 6.92 26.08 -17.02
CA ASP A 572 5.46 26.16 -17.10
C ASP A 572 4.97 27.63 -16.93
N PRO A 573 5.37 28.55 -17.83
CA PRO A 573 5.19 30.00 -17.64
C PRO A 573 3.71 30.41 -17.64
N ASP A 574 2.87 29.74 -18.44
CA ASP A 574 1.43 30.00 -18.51
C ASP A 574 0.75 29.69 -17.16
N THR A 575 1.20 28.66 -16.43
CA THR A 575 0.69 28.34 -15.09
C THR A 575 1.26 29.30 -14.05
N VAL A 576 2.54 29.67 -14.14
CA VAL A 576 3.14 30.70 -13.25
C VAL A 576 2.37 32.01 -13.36
N GLU A 577 2.15 32.52 -14.57
CA GLU A 577 1.40 33.75 -14.84
C GLU A 577 -0.03 33.69 -14.27
N LEU A 578 -0.73 32.55 -14.47
CA LEU A 578 -2.06 32.34 -13.89
C LEU A 578 -2.02 32.40 -12.35
N MET A 579 -1.08 31.69 -11.71
CA MET A 579 -0.97 31.67 -10.24
C MET A 579 -0.62 33.06 -9.69
N GLU A 580 0.26 33.81 -10.36
CA GLU A 580 0.60 35.18 -9.97
C GLU A 580 -0.56 36.15 -10.18
N TRP A 581 -1.28 36.06 -11.30
CA TRP A 581 -2.50 36.84 -11.54
C TRP A 581 -3.56 36.55 -10.48
N ILE A 582 -3.84 35.27 -10.16
CA ILE A 582 -4.77 34.90 -9.08
C ILE A 582 -4.27 35.51 -7.76
N ARG A 583 -2.98 35.34 -7.43
CA ARG A 583 -2.36 35.82 -6.19
C ARG A 583 -2.50 37.34 -6.01
N LEU A 584 -2.29 38.12 -7.08
CA LEU A 584 -2.21 39.58 -7.05
C LEU A 584 -3.52 40.32 -7.39
N LYS A 585 -4.41 39.75 -8.22
CA LYS A 585 -5.59 40.43 -8.76
C LYS A 585 -6.93 39.94 -8.21
N THR A 586 -6.97 38.86 -7.41
CA THR A 586 -8.23 38.31 -6.86
C THR A 586 -8.28 38.33 -5.32
N PRO A 587 -9.46 38.51 -4.70
CA PRO A 587 -9.62 38.48 -3.24
C PRO A 587 -9.11 37.18 -2.59
N LYS A 588 -8.59 37.26 -1.36
CA LYS A 588 -8.11 36.08 -0.60
C LYS A 588 -9.18 35.00 -0.38
N ARG A 589 -10.46 35.38 -0.31
CA ARG A 589 -11.62 34.48 -0.15
C ARG A 589 -12.37 34.19 -1.46
N ALA A 590 -11.78 34.49 -2.62
CA ALA A 590 -12.40 34.18 -3.91
C ALA A 590 -12.52 32.66 -4.11
N VAL A 591 -13.67 32.21 -4.63
CA VAL A 591 -13.92 30.80 -4.97
C VAL A 591 -13.63 30.54 -6.45
N PHE A 592 -12.81 29.53 -6.73
CA PHE A 592 -12.45 29.10 -8.08
C PHE A 592 -13.04 27.73 -8.45
N ALA A 593 -13.42 27.60 -9.72
CA ALA A 593 -13.89 26.38 -10.36
C ALA A 593 -13.09 26.10 -11.66
N GLY A 594 -12.94 24.83 -12.04
CA GLY A 594 -12.07 24.37 -13.14
C GLY A 594 -11.76 22.86 -13.01
N SER A 595 -10.73 22.36 -13.70
CA SER A 595 -10.30 20.97 -13.51
C SER A 595 -9.86 20.70 -12.06
N MET A 596 -10.12 19.49 -11.56
CA MET A 596 -9.67 19.10 -10.22
C MET A 596 -8.14 19.20 -10.08
N GLN A 597 -7.42 18.97 -11.17
CA GLN A 597 -5.95 18.96 -11.22
C GLN A 597 -5.36 20.35 -11.02
N LEU A 598 -5.87 21.36 -11.76
CA LEU A 598 -5.42 22.74 -11.66
C LEU A 598 -5.85 23.41 -10.35
N LEU A 599 -7.06 23.10 -9.87
CA LEU A 599 -7.59 23.67 -8.62
C LEU A 599 -6.72 23.34 -7.40
N ALA A 600 -6.10 22.15 -7.34
CA ALA A 600 -5.15 21.80 -6.29
C ALA A 600 -3.90 22.69 -6.30
N GLY A 601 -3.36 23.00 -7.49
CA GLY A 601 -2.26 23.97 -7.66
C GLY A 601 -2.66 25.38 -7.23
N ILE A 602 -3.90 25.81 -7.55
CA ILE A 602 -4.45 27.10 -7.11
C ILE A 602 -4.55 27.16 -5.58
N LYS A 603 -5.03 26.10 -4.91
CA LYS A 603 -5.08 26.01 -3.44
C LYS A 603 -3.69 26.13 -2.82
N LEU A 604 -2.68 25.45 -3.37
CA LEU A 604 -1.31 25.51 -2.86
C LEU A 604 -0.67 26.90 -3.06
N CYS A 605 -0.50 27.32 -4.31
CA CYS A 605 0.25 28.51 -4.68
C CYS A 605 -0.41 29.82 -4.21
N THR A 606 -1.74 29.80 -4.06
CA THR A 606 -2.52 31.04 -3.84
C THR A 606 -3.41 31.01 -2.60
N GLY A 607 -3.71 29.84 -2.01
CA GLY A 607 -4.57 29.72 -0.83
C GLY A 607 -6.05 30.04 -1.05
N ARG A 608 -6.51 30.12 -2.31
CA ARG A 608 -7.91 30.39 -2.67
C ARG A 608 -8.81 29.17 -2.42
N VAL A 609 -10.12 29.41 -2.31
CA VAL A 609 -11.13 28.38 -2.00
C VAL A 609 -11.56 27.67 -3.29
N LEU A 610 -11.75 26.36 -3.24
CA LEU A 610 -12.07 25.54 -4.41
C LEU A 610 -13.56 25.13 -4.41
N THR A 611 -14.13 24.93 -5.60
CA THR A 611 -15.38 24.16 -5.70
C THR A 611 -15.13 22.66 -5.54
N ASN A 612 -14.10 22.13 -6.20
CA ASN A 612 -13.76 20.71 -6.34
C ASN A 612 -12.23 20.48 -6.31
N HIS A 613 -11.78 19.25 -6.03
CA HIS A 613 -10.35 18.89 -5.91
C HIS A 613 -10.11 17.38 -6.11
N PRO A 614 -8.86 16.90 -6.29
CA PRO A 614 -8.57 15.54 -6.77
C PRO A 614 -9.01 14.36 -5.88
N HIS A 615 -9.15 14.54 -4.57
CA HIS A 615 -9.69 13.51 -3.66
C HIS A 615 -11.18 13.27 -3.98
N TYR A 616 -11.45 12.26 -4.82
CA TYR A 616 -12.73 11.95 -5.47
C TYR A 616 -13.59 10.93 -4.68
N GLU A 617 -13.18 10.56 -3.47
CA GLU A 617 -13.75 9.45 -2.69
C GLU A 617 -15.12 9.78 -2.06
N ASP A 618 -15.44 11.07 -1.86
CA ASP A 618 -16.73 11.53 -1.34
C ASP A 618 -17.80 11.69 -2.44
N GLN A 619 -18.99 11.13 -2.23
CA GLN A 619 -20.09 11.19 -3.19
C GLN A 619 -20.56 12.63 -3.44
N ALA A 620 -20.65 13.46 -2.39
CA ALA A 620 -21.17 14.82 -2.49
C ALA A 620 -20.15 15.81 -3.11
N LEU A 621 -18.92 15.35 -3.36
CA LEU A 621 -17.88 16.03 -4.12
C LEU A 621 -17.76 15.49 -5.56
N ARG A 622 -17.97 14.19 -5.80
CA ARG A 622 -18.08 13.64 -7.17
C ARG A 622 -19.20 14.30 -7.96
N GLU A 623 -20.40 14.34 -7.38
CA GLU A 623 -21.56 15.01 -7.97
C GLU A 623 -21.26 16.50 -8.23
N ARG A 624 -20.63 17.19 -7.27
CA ARG A 624 -20.21 18.59 -7.46
C ARG A 624 -19.18 18.74 -8.59
N THR A 625 -18.29 17.78 -8.78
CA THR A 625 -17.28 17.80 -9.84
C THR A 625 -17.92 17.57 -11.21
N ARG A 626 -18.84 16.60 -11.34
CA ARG A 626 -19.66 16.40 -12.54
C ARG A 626 -20.46 17.66 -12.90
N GLN A 627 -20.97 18.37 -11.90
CA GLN A 627 -21.66 19.65 -12.06
C GLN A 627 -20.71 20.78 -12.54
N VAL A 628 -19.53 20.95 -11.92
CA VAL A 628 -18.54 21.94 -12.35
C VAL A 628 -18.03 21.64 -13.77
N TYR A 629 -17.84 20.36 -14.11
CA TYR A 629 -17.33 19.94 -15.40
C TYR A 629 -18.32 20.18 -16.57
N GLN A 630 -19.57 20.57 -16.30
CA GLN A 630 -20.49 21.01 -17.36
C GLN A 630 -19.99 22.23 -18.15
N ILE A 631 -18.98 22.97 -17.64
CA ILE A 631 -18.25 23.98 -18.41
C ILE A 631 -17.55 23.42 -19.68
N TYR A 632 -17.29 22.11 -19.75
CA TYR A 632 -16.73 21.43 -20.92
C TYR A 632 -17.80 20.67 -21.74
N ALA A 633 -19.06 20.70 -21.32
CA ALA A 633 -20.19 20.03 -21.97
C ALA A 633 -20.91 20.92 -23.00
N ARG A 634 -21.81 20.32 -23.79
CA ARG A 634 -22.78 21.01 -24.65
C ARG A 634 -24.00 21.47 -23.82
N GLN A 635 -23.93 22.68 -23.27
CA GLN A 635 -24.90 23.23 -22.31
C GLN A 635 -25.12 24.74 -22.50
N SER A 636 -26.27 25.26 -22.03
CA SER A 636 -26.61 26.69 -22.09
C SER A 636 -25.77 27.53 -21.13
N ALA A 637 -25.66 28.84 -21.40
CA ALA A 637 -24.89 29.74 -20.53
C ALA A 637 -25.58 29.93 -19.17
N GLU A 638 -26.91 29.95 -19.18
CA GLU A 638 -27.80 30.16 -18.06
C GLU A 638 -27.73 29.00 -17.05
N GLU A 639 -27.79 27.75 -17.53
CA GLU A 639 -27.75 26.58 -16.65
C GLU A 639 -26.36 26.36 -16.06
N VAL A 640 -25.29 26.56 -16.86
CA VAL A 640 -23.91 26.54 -16.36
C VAL A 640 -23.66 27.65 -15.33
N HIS A 641 -24.15 28.87 -15.56
CA HIS A 641 -24.06 29.97 -14.57
C HIS A 641 -24.80 29.66 -13.26
N LYS A 642 -26.02 29.13 -13.37
CA LYS A 642 -26.87 28.69 -12.25
C LYS A 642 -26.19 27.59 -11.42
N VAL A 643 -25.60 26.59 -12.07
CA VAL A 643 -24.82 25.51 -11.42
C VAL A 643 -23.58 26.09 -10.72
N LEU A 644 -22.80 26.93 -11.39
CA LEU A 644 -21.62 27.56 -10.80
C LEU A 644 -21.96 28.46 -9.59
N CYS A 645 -23.09 29.16 -9.65
CA CYS A 645 -23.62 29.92 -8.51
C CYS A 645 -24.11 29.01 -7.36
N SER A 646 -24.67 27.84 -7.66
CA SER A 646 -25.12 26.85 -6.65
C SER A 646 -23.93 26.30 -5.85
N VAL A 647 -22.82 25.95 -6.52
CA VAL A 647 -21.57 25.54 -5.86
C VAL A 647 -20.77 26.70 -5.26
N GLY A 648 -21.05 27.93 -5.71
CA GLY A 648 -20.54 29.17 -5.09
C GLY A 648 -19.30 29.79 -5.76
N ALA A 649 -19.00 29.45 -7.01
CA ALA A 649 -17.86 30.01 -7.73
C ALA A 649 -17.98 31.55 -7.93
N ASP A 650 -16.86 32.26 -7.76
CA ASP A 650 -16.69 33.65 -8.22
C ASP A 650 -16.01 33.70 -9.59
N TYR A 651 -15.15 32.73 -9.88
CA TYR A 651 -14.37 32.59 -11.11
C TYR A 651 -14.39 31.15 -11.63
N ILE A 652 -14.45 30.98 -12.95
CA ILE A 652 -14.08 29.74 -13.65
C ILE A 652 -12.73 29.91 -14.35
N VAL A 653 -11.93 28.85 -14.34
CA VAL A 653 -10.77 28.68 -15.22
C VAL A 653 -11.12 27.61 -16.25
N LEU A 654 -10.88 27.94 -17.52
CA LEU A 654 -11.04 27.02 -18.65
C LEU A 654 -9.66 26.71 -19.24
N GLU A 655 -9.44 25.44 -19.51
CA GLU A 655 -8.19 24.88 -20.03
C GLU A 655 -8.40 24.42 -21.48
N ASP A 656 -7.64 25.00 -22.41
CA ASP A 656 -7.80 24.70 -23.85
C ASP A 656 -7.35 23.27 -24.19
N SER A 657 -6.45 22.70 -23.39
CA SER A 657 -6.04 21.28 -23.42
C SER A 657 -7.21 20.32 -23.18
N ILE A 658 -8.17 20.70 -22.32
CA ILE A 658 -9.37 19.90 -22.00
C ILE A 658 -10.48 20.20 -23.00
N CYS A 659 -10.73 21.49 -23.30
CA CYS A 659 -11.80 21.90 -24.20
C CYS A 659 -11.66 21.28 -25.61
N TYR A 660 -10.43 21.25 -26.14
CA TYR A 660 -10.12 20.74 -27.47
C TYR A 660 -9.46 19.34 -27.48
N GLU A 661 -9.50 18.61 -26.36
CA GLU A 661 -8.71 17.39 -26.11
C GLU A 661 -8.68 16.40 -27.29
N ARG A 662 -7.47 15.99 -27.70
CA ARG A 662 -7.23 15.01 -28.79
C ARG A 662 -6.35 13.81 -28.41
N ARG A 663 -5.85 13.71 -27.18
CA ARG A 663 -5.00 12.60 -26.73
C ARG A 663 -5.79 11.29 -26.65
N HIS A 664 -6.89 11.31 -25.92
CA HIS A 664 -7.75 10.14 -25.75
C HIS A 664 -8.60 9.89 -27.00
N SER A 665 -8.91 8.61 -27.25
CA SER A 665 -9.82 8.19 -28.32
C SER A 665 -11.25 8.67 -28.07
N ARG A 666 -12.05 8.71 -29.14
CA ARG A 666 -13.51 8.96 -29.05
C ARG A 666 -14.14 7.96 -28.08
N GLY A 667 -14.96 8.47 -27.15
CA GLY A 667 -15.52 7.73 -26.02
C GLY A 667 -14.73 7.87 -24.71
N CYS A 668 -13.49 8.37 -24.76
CA CYS A 668 -12.63 8.53 -23.57
C CYS A 668 -12.05 9.93 -23.35
N ARG A 669 -12.36 10.90 -24.23
CA ARG A 669 -12.07 12.33 -23.97
C ARG A 669 -13.03 12.85 -22.91
N LEU A 670 -12.63 13.76 -22.02
CA LEU A 670 -13.50 14.22 -20.92
C LEU A 670 -14.85 14.78 -21.43
N ARG A 671 -14.81 15.48 -22.56
CA ARG A 671 -15.99 15.99 -23.27
C ARG A 671 -16.96 14.89 -23.75
N ASP A 672 -16.46 13.74 -24.18
CA ASP A 672 -17.30 12.61 -24.62
C ASP A 672 -18.03 11.99 -23.43
N LEU A 673 -17.32 11.83 -22.30
CA LEU A 673 -17.89 11.32 -21.05
C LEU A 673 -19.01 12.22 -20.54
N LEU A 674 -18.85 13.54 -20.66
CA LEU A 674 -19.87 14.53 -20.30
C LEU A 674 -21.06 14.52 -21.26
N ASP A 675 -20.83 14.38 -22.57
CA ASP A 675 -21.90 14.31 -23.56
C ASP A 675 -22.70 13.01 -23.41
N LEU A 676 -22.06 11.84 -23.28
CA LEU A 676 -22.70 10.55 -22.98
C LEU A 676 -23.51 10.60 -21.66
N ALA A 677 -22.94 11.18 -20.61
CA ALA A 677 -23.59 11.33 -19.31
C ALA A 677 -24.75 12.35 -19.31
N ASN A 678 -24.90 13.13 -20.38
CA ASN A 678 -26.04 14.02 -20.64
C ASN A 678 -27.00 13.46 -21.72
N GLY A 679 -26.72 12.29 -22.31
CA GLY A 679 -27.50 11.70 -23.40
C GLY A 679 -27.25 12.30 -24.78
N HIS A 680 -26.14 13.02 -24.97
CA HIS A 680 -25.78 13.68 -26.22
C HIS A 680 -24.84 12.84 -27.11
N ILE A 681 -24.97 12.99 -28.42
CA ILE A 681 -24.04 12.45 -29.44
C ILE A 681 -22.62 13.03 -29.26
N MET A 682 -21.60 12.16 -29.31
CA MET A 682 -20.18 12.53 -29.15
C MET A 682 -19.56 13.12 -30.43
N ASP A 683 -18.62 14.06 -30.27
CA ASP A 683 -17.92 14.73 -31.37
C ASP A 683 -17.10 13.76 -32.27
N GLY A 684 -17.10 14.01 -33.58
CA GLY A 684 -16.25 13.31 -34.55
C GLY A 684 -16.83 11.97 -35.06
N PRO A 685 -16.17 11.33 -36.04
CA PRO A 685 -16.66 10.13 -36.71
C PRO A 685 -16.63 8.90 -35.80
N GLY A 686 -17.64 8.05 -35.93
CA GLY A 686 -17.81 6.81 -35.20
C GLY A 686 -19.29 6.53 -34.90
N GLU A 687 -19.58 5.29 -34.51
CA GLU A 687 -20.94 4.88 -34.13
C GLU A 687 -21.40 5.54 -32.83
N ASN A 688 -22.72 5.58 -32.60
CA ASN A 688 -23.33 6.14 -31.40
C ASN A 688 -24.40 5.17 -30.89
N GLU A 689 -24.62 5.13 -29.57
CA GLU A 689 -25.78 4.42 -29.03
C GLU A 689 -27.08 5.07 -29.56
N PRO A 690 -28.09 4.28 -29.98
CA PRO A 690 -29.19 4.77 -30.81
C PRO A 690 -30.22 5.65 -30.09
N ASP A 691 -30.10 5.81 -28.77
CA ASP A 691 -30.91 6.71 -27.95
C ASP A 691 -30.26 8.09 -27.71
N LEU A 692 -29.02 8.30 -28.16
CA LEU A 692 -28.31 9.58 -27.99
C LEU A 692 -28.87 10.65 -28.94
N ILE A 693 -29.19 11.82 -28.37
CA ILE A 693 -29.77 12.95 -29.12
C ILE A 693 -28.70 13.96 -29.55
N LEU A 694 -29.00 14.75 -30.59
CA LEU A 694 -28.17 15.90 -30.94
C LEU A 694 -28.39 17.03 -29.92
N ALA A 695 -27.31 17.52 -29.31
CA ALA A 695 -27.39 18.60 -28.33
C ALA A 695 -27.87 19.92 -28.97
N THR A 696 -28.80 20.61 -28.31
CA THR A 696 -29.36 21.91 -28.76
C THR A 696 -28.40 23.09 -28.64
N HIS A 697 -27.30 22.93 -27.89
CA HIS A 697 -26.36 24.00 -27.58
C HIS A 697 -24.92 23.66 -28.03
N PRO A 698 -24.11 24.68 -28.39
CA PRO A 698 -22.68 24.49 -28.62
C PRO A 698 -21.94 24.12 -27.33
N ARG A 699 -20.68 23.68 -27.44
CA ARG A 699 -19.85 23.36 -26.27
C ARG A 699 -19.50 24.64 -25.52
N PHE A 700 -19.78 24.68 -24.21
CA PHE A 700 -19.71 25.91 -23.41
C PHE A 700 -18.31 26.56 -23.44
N CYS A 701 -17.24 25.76 -23.24
CA CYS A 701 -15.86 26.23 -23.24
C CYS A 701 -15.38 26.85 -24.57
N GLU A 702 -16.03 26.51 -25.68
CA GLU A 702 -15.80 27.12 -26.99
C GLU A 702 -16.66 28.39 -27.15
N ALA A 703 -17.97 28.26 -26.91
CA ALA A 703 -18.94 29.31 -27.15
C ALA A 703 -18.71 30.57 -26.28
N ILE A 704 -18.28 30.40 -25.02
CA ILE A 704 -17.94 31.52 -24.11
C ILE A 704 -16.78 32.40 -24.63
N LYS A 705 -15.98 31.94 -25.59
CA LYS A 705 -14.91 32.74 -26.21
C LYS A 705 -15.42 33.75 -27.24
N THR A 706 -16.65 33.59 -27.73
CA THR A 706 -17.25 34.43 -28.79
C THR A 706 -17.84 35.74 -28.28
N ASP A 707 -17.88 35.96 -26.97
CA ASP A 707 -18.46 37.13 -26.29
C ASP A 707 -19.95 37.43 -26.65
N MET A 708 -20.64 36.46 -27.26
CA MET A 708 -22.07 36.49 -27.62
C MET A 708 -23.00 36.66 -26.41
N THR A 709 -24.22 37.16 -26.67
CA THR A 709 -25.06 37.83 -25.65
C THR A 709 -25.70 37.01 -24.52
N PRO A 710 -25.72 35.66 -24.47
CA PRO A 710 -25.99 34.93 -23.21
C PRO A 710 -24.70 34.72 -22.38
N TYR A 711 -23.52 34.70 -23.02
CA TYR A 711 -22.24 34.49 -22.34
C TYR A 711 -21.71 35.81 -21.75
N SER A 712 -21.67 36.90 -22.52
CA SER A 712 -21.14 38.18 -22.05
C SER A 712 -22.06 38.91 -21.07
N THR A 713 -23.33 38.51 -20.93
CA THR A 713 -24.27 39.01 -19.91
C THR A 713 -24.11 38.32 -18.55
N LEU A 714 -23.64 37.06 -18.52
CA LEU A 714 -23.49 36.24 -17.30
C LEU A 714 -22.03 36.12 -16.82
N PHE A 715 -21.06 36.24 -17.74
CA PHE A 715 -19.63 36.07 -17.47
C PHE A 715 -18.83 37.33 -17.90
N THR A 716 -17.56 37.38 -17.53
CA THR A 716 -16.60 38.40 -18.01
C THR A 716 -15.19 37.83 -18.00
N ARG A 717 -14.53 37.81 -19.15
CA ARG A 717 -13.13 37.40 -19.27
C ARG A 717 -12.24 38.39 -18.51
N VAL A 718 -11.47 37.90 -17.54
CA VAL A 718 -10.63 38.71 -16.63
C VAL A 718 -9.14 38.36 -16.69
N PHE A 719 -8.81 37.21 -17.27
CA PHE A 719 -7.46 36.79 -17.64
C PHE A 719 -7.52 35.89 -18.87
N LYS A 720 -6.47 35.92 -19.70
CA LYS A 720 -6.23 35.01 -20.81
C LYS A 720 -4.72 34.95 -21.07
N ASN A 721 -4.17 33.76 -21.19
CA ASN A 721 -2.87 33.52 -21.85
C ASN A 721 -3.01 32.46 -22.97
N LYS A 722 -2.02 31.60 -23.21
CA LYS A 722 -2.08 30.62 -24.33
C LYS A 722 -2.84 29.36 -23.90
N THR A 723 -2.73 28.96 -22.64
CA THR A 723 -3.34 27.73 -22.10
C THR A 723 -4.63 27.98 -21.31
N PHE A 724 -4.75 29.11 -20.60
CA PHE A 724 -5.84 29.36 -19.66
C PHE A 724 -6.68 30.58 -20.01
N HIS A 725 -8.00 30.43 -19.85
CA HIS A 725 -8.97 31.53 -19.89
C HIS A 725 -9.72 31.62 -18.56
N VAL A 726 -9.66 32.76 -17.85
CA VAL A 726 -10.42 32.97 -16.60
C VAL A 726 -11.60 33.90 -16.84
N TYR A 727 -12.79 33.46 -16.42
CA TYR A 727 -14.01 34.26 -16.46
C TYR A 727 -14.56 34.46 -15.04
N LYS A 728 -14.88 35.72 -14.70
CA LYS A 728 -15.58 36.11 -13.48
C LYS A 728 -17.09 36.00 -13.69
N LEU A 729 -17.81 35.47 -12.71
CA LEU A 729 -19.27 35.39 -12.74
C LEU A 729 -19.91 36.73 -12.36
N LYS A 730 -20.89 37.17 -13.16
CA LYS A 730 -21.78 38.27 -12.81
C LYS A 730 -22.89 37.74 -11.90
N LYS A 731 -22.90 38.14 -10.63
CA LYS A 731 -23.98 37.79 -9.71
C LYS A 731 -25.21 38.64 -10.05
N LEU A 732 -26.25 38.01 -10.60
CA LEU A 732 -27.53 38.64 -10.91
C LEU A 732 -28.08 39.29 -9.62
N LYS A 733 -28.26 40.61 -9.63
CA LYS A 733 -28.91 41.32 -8.51
C LYS A 733 -30.32 40.76 -8.38
N LYS A 734 -30.68 40.19 -7.22
CA LYS A 734 -32.09 39.99 -6.88
C LYS A 734 -32.79 41.33 -7.00
N LYS A 735 -33.75 41.45 -7.92
CA LYS A 735 -34.73 42.54 -7.88
C LYS A 735 -35.55 42.32 -6.62
N ASN A 736 -35.30 43.14 -5.59
CA ASN A 736 -36.26 43.27 -4.51
C ASN A 736 -37.53 43.85 -5.14
N LYS A 737 -38.59 43.04 -5.27
CA LYS A 737 -39.95 43.58 -5.36
C LYS A 737 -40.23 44.24 -4.01
N ALA A 738 -40.07 45.54 -3.93
CA ALA A 738 -40.78 46.32 -2.92
C ALA A 738 -42.25 46.34 -3.35
N GLU A 739 -43.11 45.75 -2.55
CA GLU A 739 -44.56 45.75 -2.78
C GLU A 739 -45.15 47.08 -2.30
N ASN A 740 -44.94 48.12 -3.09
CA ASN A 740 -45.72 49.35 -2.98
C ASN A 740 -47.05 49.13 -3.71
N GLY A 741 -48.03 48.57 -3.00
CA GLY A 741 -49.45 48.82 -3.30
C GLY A 741 -49.84 50.24 -2.87
N PRO A 742 -50.87 50.83 -3.49
CA PRO A 742 -51.41 52.14 -3.09
C PRO A 742 -52.21 52.09 -1.78
#